data_AF-A0A1I0KSK7-F1
#
_entry.id   AF-A0A1I0KSK7-F1
#
_cell.length_a   1.000
_cell.length_b   1.000
_cell.length_c   1.000
_cell.angle_alpha   90.00
_cell.angle_beta   90.00
_cell.angle_gamma   90.00
#
_symmetry.space_group_name_H-M   'P 1'
#
loop_
_entity.id
_entity.type
_entity.pdbx_description
1 polymer ?
#
loop_
_entity_poly.entity_id
_entity_poly.type
_entity_poly.pdbx_seq_one_letter_code
_entity_poly.pdbx_strand_id
1 'polypeptide(L)'
;MSPRKRRKFAKPLPVASAGAGTSWRLDDGSGNGRIPIAETSAAAERTKGQETIIPPAPLYFRLLFSLPIAGLFAEWLLPLHRFAGTATAKAMLEHLLLLALALLLTGSFRLPGSINVSGRLFLIVLAWQRLCATPEGPGGWYSHIAHVAGDARSLVFLQTSALSEDSRLLLLALGWGLLVCSVQQLALLRGSAALFAVCTLVYLLALDLFFQIDVTGDIPPVLGFIVWLLAQSRLLRLAERTRSFALPYGRWTAAGLGLAAVLSGAVWAGGAVHAPQEAKPVSIRKTLEEWRDFAEARAGESYSAAAEPASGAIAGTTGYGGVGQEMGAPLKPGNRPVFTAVTPERVYWRGDSAAVYDGRRWAGEETEPKPQNLTSLPAAAPGRALTGSGRTLVQRIELAVPSAGGFPLFHAGIVLDIRQIDLADGSRLGYVLTRGDGAYYLPETSARDAGITGYTVESVLPERRPDRLRTLTGADPAEVADRDLQLPGTLPARVKMLAASLVEAAPSRYDAAEAVMAYLQRGYTYTLDTRIPPDGADFADDFLFVTKQGYCVHFATAMTVLLRAGGIPARYVQGYAPGTPVPDSMPQRVAVTEGDAHAWVEVYFPGAGWVPFDPTPAGPAAAALAAAPDSAAGLAAEPEPSAHPGADAPLPALPQAGGPPAPPALAALGLAAAWRWRRALALLPALLRGGSAGRGRQLRAAALAWHGLTARFGAPPPGVTAREYARSLATDDAALRGAAMGFVRQWETLAYGGSGGAGHPPPRGPSGWPLSPPQRTTGAVSAADPSAAFIRRCLYIVLRLA
;
A
#
# COMPACT_ATOMS: atom_id res chain seq x y z
N MET A 1 -35.09 50.06 -17.57
CA MET A 1 -36.13 49.20 -18.21
C MET A 1 -35.46 48.24 -19.20
N SER A 2 -36.15 47.16 -19.59
CA SER A 2 -35.72 46.17 -20.62
C SER A 2 -35.91 46.74 -22.05
N PRO A 3 -35.54 46.09 -23.20
CA PRO A 3 -35.15 44.68 -23.39
C PRO A 3 -34.12 44.29 -24.49
N ARG A 4 -33.77 42.98 -24.53
CA ARG A 4 -33.45 42.12 -25.71
C ARG A 4 -32.37 42.55 -26.74
N LYS A 5 -31.31 41.71 -26.88
CA LYS A 5 -31.14 40.77 -28.02
C LYS A 5 -29.95 39.79 -27.86
N ARG A 6 -29.95 38.71 -28.66
CA ARG A 6 -28.97 37.61 -28.65
C ARG A 6 -27.63 38.00 -29.32
N ARG A 7 -26.50 37.43 -28.88
CA ARG A 7 -25.24 37.37 -29.66
C ARG A 7 -24.99 35.96 -30.22
N LYS A 8 -24.28 35.87 -31.34
CA LYS A 8 -23.83 34.63 -32.01
C LYS A 8 -22.31 34.43 -31.80
N PHE A 9 -21.83 33.22 -32.07
CA PHE A 9 -20.41 32.86 -32.10
C PHE A 9 -19.60 33.72 -33.09
N ALA A 10 -18.32 33.94 -32.77
CA ALA A 10 -17.34 34.61 -33.64
C ALA A 10 -16.50 33.61 -34.45
N LYS A 11 -16.00 34.05 -35.61
CA LYS A 11 -14.94 33.40 -36.40
C LYS A 11 -13.63 34.19 -36.24
N PRO A 12 -12.48 33.56 -36.55
CA PRO A 12 -11.41 34.27 -37.24
C PRO A 12 -10.97 33.57 -38.55
N LEU A 13 -10.58 34.41 -39.51
CA LEU A 13 -9.83 34.23 -40.77
C LEU A 13 -9.30 35.65 -41.14
N PRO A 14 -8.32 35.85 -42.03
CA PRO A 14 -7.71 34.92 -43.00
C PRO A 14 -6.17 34.92 -43.03
N VAL A 15 -5.58 34.10 -43.91
CA VAL A 15 -4.31 34.40 -44.64
C VAL A 15 -4.44 33.84 -46.06
N ALA A 16 -4.10 34.61 -47.10
CA ALA A 16 -4.00 34.12 -48.48
C ALA A 16 -3.16 35.03 -49.40
N SER A 17 -2.07 34.50 -49.94
CA SER A 17 -1.35 34.96 -51.14
C SER A 17 -0.42 33.80 -51.57
N ALA A 18 -0.43 33.20 -52.76
CA ALA A 18 -0.64 33.67 -54.15
C ALA A 18 0.60 34.36 -54.76
N GLY A 19 1.20 33.71 -55.77
CA GLY A 19 2.38 34.14 -56.52
C GLY A 19 3.03 32.94 -57.23
N ALA A 20 3.43 33.08 -58.50
CA ALA A 20 3.97 32.00 -59.32
C ALA A 20 5.26 32.42 -60.05
N GLY A 21 6.05 31.45 -60.52
CA GLY A 21 7.27 31.64 -61.32
C GLY A 21 7.61 30.39 -62.14
N THR A 22 8.25 30.56 -63.29
CA THR A 22 8.33 29.55 -64.38
C THR A 22 9.73 29.43 -64.99
N SER A 23 10.01 28.26 -65.62
CA SER A 23 11.09 27.98 -66.61
C SER A 23 12.56 27.97 -66.08
N TRP A 24 13.56 27.27 -66.66
CA TRP A 24 13.76 26.43 -67.87
C TRP A 24 14.57 25.15 -67.50
N ARG A 25 14.37 23.94 -68.10
CA ARG A 25 15.03 23.32 -69.30
C ARG A 25 16.59 23.36 -69.26
N LEU A 26 17.34 22.23 -69.27
CA LEU A 26 17.71 21.30 -70.39
C LEU A 26 18.03 19.88 -69.81
N ASP A 27 17.72 18.74 -70.47
CA ASP A 27 18.47 17.98 -71.52
C ASP A 27 19.91 17.59 -71.09
N ASP A 28 20.46 16.38 -71.32
CA ASP A 28 20.04 15.16 -72.08
C ASP A 28 20.49 13.83 -71.38
N GLY A 29 20.56 12.65 -72.05
CA GLY A 29 21.21 11.46 -71.41
C GLY A 29 20.99 9.99 -71.82
N SER A 30 20.22 9.62 -72.87
CA SER A 30 20.09 8.21 -73.41
C SER A 30 19.41 7.11 -72.53
N GLY A 31 19.07 5.95 -73.13
CA GLY A 31 18.66 4.73 -72.40
C GLY A 31 17.33 4.07 -72.81
N ASN A 32 17.25 3.45 -74.00
CA ASN A 32 16.03 2.81 -74.53
C ASN A 32 15.70 1.45 -73.87
N GLY A 33 14.43 1.21 -73.47
CA GLY A 33 13.97 -0.08 -72.93
C GLY A 33 12.45 -0.20 -72.69
N ARG A 34 11.77 -1.05 -73.46
CA ARG A 34 10.37 -1.52 -73.25
C ARG A 34 10.36 -2.65 -72.17
N ILE A 35 9.26 -3.22 -71.63
CA ILE A 35 7.91 -3.54 -72.17
C ILE A 35 6.84 -3.51 -71.02
N PRO A 36 5.58 -4.06 -71.12
CA PRO A 36 4.37 -3.26 -70.92
C PRO A 36 3.61 -3.49 -69.59
N ILE A 37 2.58 -2.66 -69.37
CA ILE A 37 1.50 -2.91 -68.40
C ILE A 37 0.27 -3.42 -69.17
N ALA A 38 -0.33 -4.53 -68.74
CA ALA A 38 -1.54 -5.10 -69.34
C ALA A 38 -2.78 -4.88 -68.45
N GLU A 39 -3.96 -4.79 -69.09
CA GLU A 39 -5.21 -4.32 -68.48
C GLU A 39 -5.91 -5.38 -67.62
N THR A 40 -6.28 -5.04 -66.37
CA THR A 40 -7.16 -5.86 -65.51
C THR A 40 -8.06 -5.06 -64.57
N SER A 41 -8.44 -3.83 -64.92
CA SER A 41 -9.31 -2.97 -64.09
C SER A 41 -10.81 -3.32 -64.14
N ALA A 42 -11.29 -3.90 -65.25
CA ALA A 42 -12.73 -4.07 -65.53
C ALA A 42 -13.47 -5.10 -64.65
N ALA A 43 -12.76 -5.94 -63.90
CA ALA A 43 -13.36 -7.01 -63.08
C ALA A 43 -13.68 -6.60 -61.63
N ALA A 44 -13.16 -5.46 -61.16
CA ALA A 44 -13.14 -5.13 -59.73
C ALA A 44 -14.37 -4.34 -59.20
N GLU A 45 -15.21 -3.79 -60.06
CA GLU A 45 -16.27 -2.85 -59.63
C GLU A 45 -17.63 -3.48 -59.29
N ARG A 46 -17.88 -4.76 -59.59
CA ARG A 46 -19.16 -5.42 -59.31
C ARG A 46 -19.33 -5.94 -57.87
N THR A 47 -18.42 -5.63 -56.95
CA THR A 47 -18.43 -6.11 -55.54
C THR A 47 -18.46 -5.00 -54.48
N LYS A 48 -18.84 -3.77 -54.85
CA LYS A 48 -19.22 -2.70 -53.90
C LYS A 48 -20.74 -2.52 -53.88
N GLY A 49 -21.46 -3.34 -53.09
CA GLY A 49 -22.93 -3.25 -53.03
C GLY A 49 -23.66 -4.14 -52.03
N GLN A 50 -22.97 -4.94 -51.21
CA GLN A 50 -23.59 -5.70 -50.12
C GLN A 50 -22.88 -5.40 -48.80
N GLU A 51 -23.56 -4.67 -47.91
CA GLU A 51 -23.24 -4.73 -46.50
C GLU A 51 -23.52 -6.15 -46.01
N THR A 52 -22.47 -6.88 -45.64
CA THR A 52 -22.59 -8.25 -45.13
C THR A 52 -23.10 -8.24 -43.69
N ILE A 53 -24.43 -8.06 -43.56
CA ILE A 53 -25.16 -8.14 -42.30
C ILE A 53 -24.81 -9.47 -41.61
N ILE A 54 -24.12 -9.38 -40.48
CA ILE A 54 -23.76 -10.55 -39.67
C ILE A 54 -25.07 -11.23 -39.25
N PRO A 55 -25.27 -12.53 -39.55
CA PRO A 55 -26.53 -13.21 -39.25
C PRO A 55 -26.78 -13.15 -37.74
N PRO A 56 -27.99 -12.75 -37.31
CA PRO A 56 -28.23 -12.42 -35.91
C PRO A 56 -28.13 -13.67 -35.03
N ALA A 57 -27.42 -13.55 -33.90
CA ALA A 57 -27.18 -14.64 -32.96
C ALA A 57 -28.48 -15.45 -32.69
N PRO A 58 -28.42 -16.80 -32.72
CA PRO A 58 -29.61 -17.65 -32.81
C PRO A 58 -30.48 -17.59 -31.54
N LEU A 59 -31.75 -17.99 -31.66
CA LEU A 59 -32.73 -17.89 -30.57
C LEU A 59 -32.26 -18.61 -29.29
N TYR A 60 -31.74 -19.84 -29.43
CA TYR A 60 -31.21 -20.60 -28.30
C TYR A 60 -30.09 -19.85 -27.55
N PHE A 61 -29.22 -19.13 -28.27
CA PHE A 61 -28.16 -18.34 -27.65
C PHE A 61 -28.74 -17.15 -26.87
N ARG A 62 -29.76 -16.46 -27.40
CA ARG A 62 -30.39 -15.33 -26.68
C ARG A 62 -31.13 -15.76 -25.41
N LEU A 63 -31.74 -16.95 -25.43
CA LEU A 63 -32.34 -17.57 -24.25
C LEU A 63 -31.26 -17.92 -23.22
N LEU A 64 -30.21 -18.65 -23.62
CA LEU A 64 -29.06 -18.97 -22.75
C LEU A 64 -28.30 -17.73 -22.24
N PHE A 65 -28.36 -16.61 -22.96
CA PHE A 65 -27.79 -15.32 -22.55
C PHE A 65 -28.69 -14.58 -21.55
N SER A 66 -30.00 -14.76 -21.65
CA SER A 66 -30.98 -14.14 -20.75
C SER A 66 -31.14 -14.90 -19.43
N LEU A 67 -30.86 -16.21 -19.39
CA LEU A 67 -30.87 -17.02 -18.16
C LEU A 67 -29.98 -16.47 -17.01
N PRO A 68 -28.68 -16.14 -17.21
CA PRO A 68 -27.88 -15.55 -16.12
C PRO A 68 -28.34 -14.14 -15.75
N ILE A 69 -29.02 -13.41 -16.64
CA ILE A 69 -29.63 -12.10 -16.30
C ILE A 69 -30.86 -12.33 -15.41
N ALA A 70 -31.69 -13.32 -15.71
CA ALA A 70 -32.82 -13.72 -14.88
C ALA A 70 -32.35 -14.22 -13.50
N GLY A 71 -31.28 -15.02 -13.45
CA GLY A 71 -30.62 -15.42 -12.22
C GLY A 71 -30.22 -14.21 -11.38
N LEU A 72 -29.44 -13.28 -11.92
CA LEU A 72 -29.03 -12.07 -11.18
C LEU A 72 -30.21 -11.22 -10.68
N PHE A 73 -31.32 -11.11 -11.42
CA PHE A 73 -32.53 -10.44 -10.92
C PHE A 73 -33.28 -11.24 -9.84
N ALA A 74 -33.22 -12.57 -9.85
CA ALA A 74 -33.73 -13.39 -8.74
C ALA A 74 -32.91 -13.16 -7.47
N GLU A 75 -31.58 -13.16 -7.58
CA GLU A 75 -30.66 -12.90 -6.46
C GLU A 75 -30.76 -11.46 -5.90
N TRP A 76 -31.33 -10.50 -6.66
CA TRP A 76 -31.68 -9.18 -6.10
C TRP A 76 -32.90 -9.24 -5.17
N LEU A 77 -33.87 -10.11 -5.48
CA LEU A 77 -35.17 -10.19 -4.80
C LEU A 77 -35.20 -11.26 -3.70
N LEU A 78 -34.39 -12.31 -3.81
CA LEU A 78 -34.37 -13.46 -2.88
C LEU A 78 -33.95 -13.09 -1.44
N PRO A 79 -32.93 -12.24 -1.19
CA PRO A 79 -32.63 -11.78 0.17
C PRO A 79 -33.77 -10.94 0.77
N LEU A 80 -34.37 -10.06 -0.03
CA LEU A 80 -35.54 -9.27 0.39
C LEU A 80 -36.75 -10.16 0.70
N HIS A 81 -36.96 -11.23 -0.08
CA HIS A 81 -38.06 -12.18 0.12
C HIS A 81 -37.89 -13.03 1.39
N ARG A 82 -36.64 -13.38 1.74
CA ARG A 82 -36.30 -14.01 3.02
C ARG A 82 -36.58 -13.07 4.21
N PHE A 83 -36.27 -11.77 4.06
CA PHE A 83 -36.44 -10.77 5.12
C PHE A 83 -37.88 -10.21 5.25
N ALA A 84 -38.68 -10.23 4.19
CA ALA A 84 -40.01 -9.61 4.16
C ALA A 84 -40.97 -10.22 5.20
N GLY A 85 -41.38 -9.42 6.20
CA GLY A 85 -42.25 -9.88 7.29
C GLY A 85 -43.72 -10.08 6.93
N THR A 86 -44.23 -9.48 5.85
CA THR A 86 -45.65 -9.54 5.47
C THR A 86 -45.88 -10.35 4.18
N ALA A 87 -47.01 -11.06 4.12
CA ALA A 87 -47.41 -11.83 2.93
C ALA A 87 -47.58 -10.94 1.69
N THR A 88 -48.08 -9.71 1.85
CA THR A 88 -48.18 -8.72 0.76
C THR A 88 -46.82 -8.30 0.21
N ALA A 89 -45.81 -8.07 1.08
CA ALA A 89 -44.46 -7.75 0.62
C ALA A 89 -43.81 -8.93 -0.12
N LYS A 90 -44.04 -10.18 0.33
CA LYS A 90 -43.58 -11.37 -0.39
C LYS A 90 -44.23 -11.49 -1.77
N ALA A 91 -45.55 -11.38 -1.84
CA ALA A 91 -46.29 -11.42 -3.10
C ALA A 91 -45.84 -10.30 -4.07
N MET A 92 -45.53 -9.10 -3.58
CA MET A 92 -44.96 -8.02 -4.42
C MET A 92 -43.64 -8.45 -5.08
N LEU A 93 -42.72 -9.03 -4.31
CA LEU A 93 -41.41 -9.48 -4.81
C LEU A 93 -41.54 -10.63 -5.82
N GLU A 94 -42.47 -11.58 -5.58
CA GLU A 94 -42.81 -12.64 -6.53
C GLU A 94 -43.34 -12.08 -7.87
N HIS A 95 -44.25 -11.11 -7.83
CA HIS A 95 -44.78 -10.48 -9.05
C HIS A 95 -43.72 -9.67 -9.81
N LEU A 96 -42.78 -9.02 -9.12
CA LEU A 96 -41.63 -8.35 -9.75
C LEU A 96 -40.67 -9.36 -10.41
N LEU A 97 -40.46 -10.53 -9.82
CA LEU A 97 -39.65 -11.61 -10.41
C LEU A 97 -40.32 -12.21 -11.66
N LEU A 98 -41.63 -12.47 -11.59
CA LEU A 98 -42.42 -12.95 -12.73
C LEU A 98 -42.43 -11.94 -13.89
N LEU A 99 -42.57 -10.64 -13.58
CA LEU A 99 -42.44 -9.56 -14.56
C LEU A 99 -41.05 -9.56 -15.22
N ALA A 100 -39.98 -9.67 -14.42
CA ALA A 100 -38.61 -9.72 -14.95
C ALA A 100 -38.40 -10.90 -15.90
N LEU A 101 -38.85 -12.11 -15.50
CA LEU A 101 -38.75 -13.31 -16.33
C LEU A 101 -39.54 -13.17 -17.65
N ALA A 102 -40.76 -12.63 -17.61
CA ALA A 102 -41.58 -12.40 -18.79
C ALA A 102 -40.98 -11.36 -19.76
N LEU A 103 -40.39 -10.28 -19.25
CA LEU A 103 -39.70 -9.26 -20.05
C LEU A 103 -38.40 -9.77 -20.68
N LEU A 104 -37.65 -10.63 -19.98
CA LEU A 104 -36.46 -11.29 -20.52
C LEU A 104 -36.81 -12.35 -21.58
N LEU A 105 -37.87 -13.12 -21.36
CA LEU A 105 -38.37 -14.10 -22.33
C LEU A 105 -38.82 -13.38 -23.62
N THR A 106 -39.73 -12.41 -23.52
CA THR A 106 -40.21 -11.64 -24.68
C THR A 106 -39.09 -10.89 -25.40
N GLY A 107 -38.09 -10.37 -24.66
CA GLY A 107 -36.92 -9.72 -25.23
C GLY A 107 -35.93 -10.62 -25.97
N SER A 108 -36.03 -11.94 -25.82
CA SER A 108 -35.25 -12.91 -26.61
C SER A 108 -35.80 -13.08 -28.04
N PHE A 109 -37.11 -12.86 -28.23
CA PHE A 109 -37.78 -12.93 -29.52
C PHE A 109 -37.64 -11.61 -30.29
N ARG A 110 -37.27 -11.69 -31.58
CA ARG A 110 -37.22 -10.53 -32.48
C ARG A 110 -38.59 -10.28 -33.12
N LEU A 111 -39.54 -9.86 -32.28
CA LEU A 111 -40.82 -9.32 -32.74
C LEU A 111 -40.60 -7.93 -33.39
N PRO A 112 -41.47 -7.49 -34.32
CA PRO A 112 -41.47 -6.12 -34.84
C PRO A 112 -41.50 -5.08 -33.71
N GLY A 113 -40.82 -3.94 -33.90
CA GLY A 113 -40.55 -2.98 -32.82
C GLY A 113 -41.80 -2.49 -32.08
N SER A 114 -42.88 -2.19 -32.80
CA SER A 114 -44.19 -1.83 -32.23
C SER A 114 -44.77 -2.95 -31.37
N ILE A 115 -44.85 -4.17 -31.89
CA ILE A 115 -45.37 -5.35 -31.18
C ILE A 115 -44.53 -5.66 -29.93
N ASN A 116 -43.20 -5.53 -30.01
CA ASN A 116 -42.30 -5.76 -28.89
C ASN A 116 -42.48 -4.73 -27.76
N VAL A 117 -42.61 -3.44 -28.12
CA VAL A 117 -42.84 -2.35 -27.15
C VAL A 117 -44.23 -2.48 -26.52
N SER A 118 -45.28 -2.64 -27.33
CA SER A 118 -46.65 -2.81 -26.81
C SER A 118 -46.80 -4.05 -25.93
N GLY A 119 -46.18 -5.18 -26.29
CA GLY A 119 -46.18 -6.40 -25.47
C GLY A 119 -45.47 -6.22 -24.13
N ARG A 120 -44.34 -5.50 -24.10
CA ARG A 120 -43.63 -5.17 -22.86
C ARG A 120 -44.41 -4.20 -21.97
N LEU A 121 -45.03 -3.17 -22.55
CA LEU A 121 -45.92 -2.25 -21.83
C LEU A 121 -47.14 -2.98 -21.25
N PHE A 122 -47.75 -3.89 -22.01
CA PHE A 122 -48.85 -4.72 -21.54
C PHE A 122 -48.44 -5.60 -20.34
N LEU A 123 -47.27 -6.23 -20.38
CA LEU A 123 -46.74 -7.00 -19.24
C LEU A 123 -46.51 -6.14 -18.00
N ILE A 124 -45.98 -4.92 -18.16
CA ILE A 124 -45.77 -3.98 -17.05
C ILE A 124 -47.10 -3.52 -16.44
N VAL A 125 -48.11 -3.20 -17.27
CA VAL A 125 -49.45 -2.81 -16.80
C VAL A 125 -50.16 -3.98 -16.12
N LEU A 126 -50.06 -5.19 -16.66
CA LEU A 126 -50.63 -6.41 -16.06
C LEU A 126 -49.98 -6.73 -14.70
N ALA A 127 -48.67 -6.52 -14.56
CA ALA A 127 -47.97 -6.67 -13.30
C ALA A 127 -48.35 -5.57 -12.29
N TRP A 128 -48.47 -4.31 -12.73
CA TRP A 128 -48.98 -3.23 -11.88
C TRP A 128 -50.40 -3.51 -11.36
N GLN A 129 -51.32 -3.94 -12.23
CA GLN A 129 -52.66 -4.37 -11.82
C GLN A 129 -52.63 -5.50 -10.78
N ARG A 130 -51.66 -6.43 -10.87
CA ARG A 130 -51.46 -7.49 -9.86
C ARG A 130 -50.86 -7.00 -8.55
N LEU A 131 -50.11 -5.88 -8.55
CA LEU A 131 -49.59 -5.25 -7.33
C LEU A 131 -50.66 -4.42 -6.60
N CYS A 132 -51.56 -3.78 -7.35
CA CYS A 132 -52.68 -3.00 -6.79
C CYS A 132 -53.89 -3.84 -6.36
N ALA A 133 -53.99 -5.10 -6.81
CA ALA A 133 -55.17 -5.93 -6.61
C ALA A 133 -55.40 -6.34 -5.15
N THR A 134 -56.26 -5.59 -4.47
CA THR A 134 -57.07 -6.13 -3.35
C THR A 134 -58.07 -7.18 -3.88
N PRO A 135 -58.62 -8.08 -3.04
CA PRO A 135 -59.51 -9.16 -3.50
C PRO A 135 -60.91 -8.72 -3.98
N GLU A 136 -61.15 -7.43 -4.25
CA GLU A 136 -62.48 -6.85 -4.54
C GLU A 136 -62.87 -6.85 -6.03
N GLY A 137 -62.98 -8.06 -6.60
CA GLY A 137 -63.81 -8.33 -7.79
C GLY A 137 -63.29 -7.82 -9.15
N PRO A 138 -63.98 -8.17 -10.25
CA PRO A 138 -63.51 -7.94 -11.62
C PRO A 138 -63.60 -6.48 -12.12
N GLY A 139 -64.01 -5.53 -11.27
CA GLY A 139 -64.21 -4.11 -11.64
C GLY A 139 -63.12 -3.14 -11.17
N GLY A 140 -62.28 -3.52 -10.20
CA GLY A 140 -61.39 -2.59 -9.48
C GLY A 140 -60.32 -1.89 -10.33
N TRP A 141 -60.01 -2.38 -11.53
CA TRP A 141 -58.94 -1.80 -12.37
C TRP A 141 -59.19 -0.35 -12.82
N TYR A 142 -60.44 0.13 -12.81
CA TYR A 142 -60.78 1.50 -13.20
C TYR A 142 -60.47 2.54 -12.10
N SER A 143 -60.64 2.21 -10.81
CA SER A 143 -60.34 3.15 -9.71
C SER A 143 -58.84 3.41 -9.59
N HIS A 144 -57.99 2.40 -9.73
CA HIS A 144 -56.52 2.58 -9.76
C HIS A 144 -56.08 3.52 -10.91
N ILE A 145 -56.73 3.45 -12.08
CA ILE A 145 -56.47 4.39 -13.19
C ILE A 145 -56.95 5.81 -12.84
N ALA A 146 -58.10 5.95 -12.16
CA ALA A 146 -58.59 7.25 -11.69
C ALA A 146 -57.64 7.89 -10.65
N HIS A 147 -57.06 7.10 -9.74
CA HIS A 147 -56.05 7.56 -8.79
C HIS A 147 -54.79 8.08 -9.50
N VAL A 148 -54.24 7.30 -10.44
CA VAL A 148 -53.09 7.71 -11.27
C VAL A 148 -53.40 8.96 -12.11
N ALA A 149 -54.64 9.10 -12.61
CA ALA A 149 -55.06 10.29 -13.35
C ALA A 149 -55.17 11.54 -12.46
N GLY A 150 -55.61 11.41 -11.20
CA GLY A 150 -55.59 12.49 -10.22
C GLY A 150 -54.16 12.93 -9.86
N ASP A 151 -53.27 11.97 -9.67
CA ASP A 151 -51.84 12.20 -9.38
C ASP A 151 -51.03 12.74 -10.56
N ALA A 152 -51.57 12.75 -11.79
CA ALA A 152 -50.84 13.10 -13.00
C ALA A 152 -50.12 14.47 -12.92
N ARG A 153 -50.70 15.44 -12.19
CA ARG A 153 -50.06 16.74 -11.93
C ARG A 153 -48.86 16.61 -10.99
N SER A 154 -49.03 15.88 -9.88
CA SER A 154 -47.97 15.60 -8.89
C SER A 154 -46.81 14.81 -9.48
N LEU A 155 -47.10 13.86 -10.38
CA LEU A 155 -46.13 13.08 -11.15
C LEU A 155 -45.27 13.98 -12.06
N VAL A 156 -45.88 14.91 -12.80
CA VAL A 156 -45.17 15.86 -13.69
C VAL A 156 -44.23 16.80 -12.92
N PHE A 157 -44.57 17.17 -11.68
CA PHE A 157 -43.73 18.01 -10.82
C PHE A 157 -42.85 17.21 -9.84
N LEU A 158 -42.76 15.88 -9.98
CA LEU A 158 -42.00 14.96 -9.12
C LEU A 158 -42.27 15.13 -7.60
N GLN A 159 -43.51 15.48 -7.22
CA GLN A 159 -43.92 15.63 -5.82
C GLN A 159 -44.23 14.26 -5.19
N THR A 160 -43.17 13.46 -4.97
CA THR A 160 -43.25 12.05 -4.55
C THR A 160 -44.02 11.80 -3.25
N SER A 161 -44.01 12.76 -2.31
CA SER A 161 -44.75 12.68 -1.06
C SER A 161 -46.27 12.73 -1.24
N ALA A 162 -46.76 13.39 -2.30
CA ALA A 162 -48.17 13.62 -2.57
C ALA A 162 -48.84 12.55 -3.46
N LEU A 163 -48.09 11.53 -3.89
CA LEU A 163 -48.61 10.45 -4.76
C LEU A 163 -49.38 9.40 -3.96
N SER A 164 -50.48 8.89 -4.51
CA SER A 164 -51.18 7.69 -4.01
C SER A 164 -50.30 6.43 -4.10
N GLU A 165 -50.70 5.37 -3.39
CA GLU A 165 -50.01 4.09 -3.40
C GLU A 165 -50.02 3.43 -4.79
N ASP A 166 -51.15 3.48 -5.51
CA ASP A 166 -51.28 2.99 -6.89
C ASP A 166 -50.26 3.63 -7.84
N SER A 167 -50.08 4.96 -7.75
CA SER A 167 -49.08 5.69 -8.53
C SER A 167 -47.64 5.31 -8.18
N ARG A 168 -47.35 5.04 -6.90
CA ARG A 168 -46.02 4.57 -6.46
C ARG A 168 -45.73 3.16 -7.00
N LEU A 169 -46.72 2.27 -6.96
CA LEU A 169 -46.63 0.91 -7.52
C LEU A 169 -46.50 0.93 -9.05
N LEU A 170 -47.16 1.86 -9.75
CA LEU A 170 -46.99 2.05 -11.19
C LEU A 170 -45.56 2.50 -11.54
N LEU A 171 -45.03 3.48 -10.81
CA LEU A 171 -43.64 3.95 -10.98
C LEU A 171 -42.64 2.84 -10.70
N LEU A 172 -42.88 2.00 -9.68
CA LEU A 172 -42.04 0.84 -9.36
C LEU A 172 -42.06 -0.20 -10.50
N ALA A 173 -43.24 -0.61 -10.96
CA ALA A 173 -43.39 -1.59 -12.03
C ALA A 173 -42.77 -1.09 -13.37
N LEU A 174 -42.97 0.19 -13.69
CA LEU A 174 -42.42 0.82 -14.89
C LEU A 174 -40.90 1.00 -14.80
N GLY A 175 -40.37 1.45 -13.65
CA GLY A 175 -38.93 1.57 -13.41
C GLY A 175 -38.22 0.22 -13.46
N TRP A 176 -38.78 -0.81 -12.81
CA TRP A 176 -38.29 -2.18 -12.84
C TRP A 176 -38.33 -2.77 -14.25
N GLY A 177 -39.45 -2.60 -14.96
CA GLY A 177 -39.59 -3.08 -16.34
C GLY A 177 -38.62 -2.42 -17.32
N LEU A 178 -38.39 -1.11 -17.17
CA LEU A 178 -37.36 -0.38 -17.92
C LEU A 178 -35.95 -0.88 -17.57
N LEU A 179 -35.63 -1.08 -16.28
CA LEU A 179 -34.33 -1.61 -15.84
C LEU A 179 -34.02 -2.98 -16.46
N VAL A 180 -34.95 -3.94 -16.33
CA VAL A 180 -34.80 -5.30 -16.88
C VAL A 180 -34.60 -5.25 -18.41
N CYS A 181 -35.41 -4.46 -19.11
CA CYS A 181 -35.29 -4.30 -20.55
C CYS A 181 -33.95 -3.65 -20.94
N SER A 182 -33.54 -2.57 -20.27
CA SER A 182 -32.30 -1.85 -20.53
C SER A 182 -31.06 -2.72 -20.30
N VAL A 183 -31.01 -3.48 -19.21
CA VAL A 183 -29.93 -4.44 -18.92
C VAL A 183 -29.82 -5.49 -20.02
N GLN A 184 -30.95 -6.10 -20.40
CA GLN A 184 -30.96 -7.14 -21.44
C GLN A 184 -30.53 -6.58 -22.81
N GLN A 185 -31.03 -5.42 -23.23
CA GLN A 185 -30.64 -4.81 -24.50
C GLN A 185 -29.18 -4.37 -24.50
N LEU A 186 -28.67 -3.76 -23.41
CA LEU A 186 -27.26 -3.34 -23.31
C LEU A 186 -26.30 -4.54 -23.37
N ALA A 187 -26.65 -5.64 -22.70
CA ALA A 187 -25.85 -6.85 -22.71
C ALA A 187 -25.91 -7.59 -24.06
N LEU A 188 -27.07 -7.71 -24.70
CA LEU A 188 -27.23 -8.36 -26.02
C LEU A 188 -26.71 -7.54 -27.21
N LEU A 189 -26.87 -6.20 -27.20
CA LEU A 189 -26.58 -5.33 -28.36
C LEU A 189 -25.21 -4.62 -28.29
N ARG A 190 -24.61 -4.47 -27.11
CA ARG A 190 -23.27 -3.87 -26.94
C ARG A 190 -22.27 -4.78 -26.23
N GLY A 191 -22.65 -6.03 -25.93
CA GLY A 191 -21.83 -6.97 -25.16
C GLY A 191 -21.46 -6.47 -23.75
N SER A 192 -22.18 -5.48 -23.21
CA SER A 192 -21.73 -4.72 -22.03
C SER A 192 -22.50 -5.13 -20.77
N ALA A 193 -22.19 -6.32 -20.25
CA ALA A 193 -22.76 -6.83 -19.00
C ALA A 193 -21.98 -6.42 -17.73
N ALA A 194 -20.77 -5.87 -17.87
CA ALA A 194 -19.87 -5.61 -16.74
C ALA A 194 -20.44 -4.59 -15.74
N LEU A 195 -21.13 -3.55 -16.23
CA LEU A 195 -21.77 -2.55 -15.36
C LEU A 195 -22.83 -3.21 -14.45
N PHE A 196 -23.72 -4.03 -15.02
CA PHE A 196 -24.78 -4.71 -14.27
C PHE A 196 -24.21 -5.73 -13.26
N ALA A 197 -23.13 -6.43 -13.61
CA ALA A 197 -22.42 -7.30 -12.67
C ALA A 197 -21.84 -6.52 -11.48
N VAL A 198 -21.20 -5.37 -11.72
CA VAL A 198 -20.71 -4.49 -10.63
C VAL A 198 -21.86 -3.94 -9.80
N CYS A 199 -22.94 -3.45 -10.41
CA CYS A 199 -24.12 -2.98 -9.69
C CYS A 199 -24.75 -4.07 -8.81
N THR A 200 -24.75 -5.33 -9.25
CA THR A 200 -25.26 -6.47 -8.45
C THR A 200 -24.39 -6.71 -7.22
N LEU A 201 -23.07 -6.71 -7.36
CA LEU A 201 -22.15 -6.88 -6.22
C LEU A 201 -22.26 -5.72 -5.22
N VAL A 202 -22.38 -4.47 -5.70
CA VAL A 202 -22.59 -3.28 -4.86
C VAL A 202 -23.97 -3.32 -4.17
N TYR A 203 -25.01 -3.82 -4.83
CA TYR A 203 -26.35 -3.97 -4.25
C TYR A 203 -26.35 -4.98 -3.09
N LEU A 204 -25.76 -6.18 -3.30
CA LEU A 204 -25.68 -7.21 -2.24
C LEU A 204 -24.82 -6.75 -1.06
N LEU A 205 -23.71 -6.06 -1.34
CA LEU A 205 -22.90 -5.39 -0.32
C LEU A 205 -23.70 -4.35 0.47
N ALA A 206 -24.58 -3.58 -0.18
CA ALA A 206 -25.43 -2.62 0.50
C ALA A 206 -26.52 -3.26 1.38
N LEU A 207 -27.09 -4.41 0.95
CA LEU A 207 -28.03 -5.18 1.78
C LEU A 207 -27.38 -5.70 3.07
N ASP A 208 -26.14 -6.18 2.99
CA ASP A 208 -25.37 -6.61 4.15
C ASP A 208 -25.02 -5.43 5.06
N LEU A 209 -24.32 -4.41 4.54
CA LEU A 209 -23.76 -3.31 5.32
C LEU A 209 -24.82 -2.42 5.98
N PHE A 210 -25.90 -2.08 5.26
CA PHE A 210 -26.90 -1.10 5.72
C PHE A 210 -28.18 -1.74 6.26
N PHE A 211 -28.56 -2.93 5.78
CA PHE A 211 -29.81 -3.59 6.15
C PHE A 211 -29.61 -4.87 6.98
N GLN A 212 -28.37 -5.31 7.19
CA GLN A 212 -28.01 -6.49 7.99
C GLN A 212 -28.66 -7.79 7.49
N ILE A 213 -28.93 -7.88 6.18
CA ILE A 213 -29.51 -9.06 5.54
C ILE A 213 -28.37 -10.00 5.14
N ASP A 214 -28.40 -11.24 5.63
CA ASP A 214 -27.40 -12.26 5.29
C ASP A 214 -27.50 -12.68 3.81
N VAL A 215 -26.50 -12.27 3.04
CA VAL A 215 -26.31 -12.56 1.61
C VAL A 215 -25.26 -13.66 1.35
N THR A 216 -24.74 -14.32 2.39
CA THR A 216 -23.59 -15.25 2.29
C THR A 216 -23.89 -16.42 1.35
N GLY A 217 -25.12 -16.94 1.38
CA GLY A 217 -25.56 -18.05 0.53
C GLY A 217 -25.78 -17.69 -0.94
N ASP A 218 -25.98 -16.40 -1.24
CA ASP A 218 -26.33 -15.88 -2.57
C ASP A 218 -25.06 -15.52 -3.38
N ILE A 219 -23.91 -15.31 -2.72
CA ILE A 219 -22.63 -15.00 -3.38
C ILE A 219 -22.19 -16.11 -4.37
N PRO A 220 -22.20 -17.42 -4.03
CA PRO A 220 -21.79 -18.48 -4.96
C PRO A 220 -22.60 -18.57 -6.27
N PRO A 221 -23.95 -18.51 -6.30
CA PRO A 221 -24.69 -18.49 -7.56
C PRO A 221 -24.54 -17.17 -8.31
N VAL A 222 -24.51 -16.01 -7.64
CA VAL A 222 -24.26 -14.69 -8.25
C VAL A 222 -22.94 -14.67 -9.02
N LEU A 223 -21.85 -15.16 -8.42
CA LEU A 223 -20.55 -15.27 -9.08
C LEU A 223 -20.62 -16.20 -10.31
N GLY A 224 -21.34 -17.32 -10.22
CA GLY A 224 -21.58 -18.23 -11.34
C GLY A 224 -22.29 -17.54 -12.50
N PHE A 225 -23.41 -16.84 -12.23
CA PHE A 225 -24.15 -16.10 -13.25
C PHE A 225 -23.31 -14.97 -13.88
N ILE A 226 -22.53 -14.22 -13.07
CA ILE A 226 -21.61 -13.19 -13.58
C ILE A 226 -20.55 -13.80 -14.50
N VAL A 227 -19.90 -14.90 -14.12
CA VAL A 227 -18.90 -15.56 -14.96
C VAL A 227 -19.52 -16.06 -16.27
N TRP A 228 -20.69 -16.68 -16.21
CA TRP A 228 -21.39 -17.19 -17.40
C TRP A 228 -21.79 -16.06 -18.35
N LEU A 229 -22.38 -14.98 -17.83
CA LEU A 229 -22.77 -13.80 -18.60
C LEU A 229 -21.56 -13.07 -19.22
N LEU A 230 -20.48 -12.90 -18.45
CA LEU A 230 -19.24 -12.30 -18.96
C LEU A 230 -18.59 -13.18 -20.04
N ALA A 231 -18.58 -14.51 -19.89
CA ALA A 231 -18.09 -15.43 -20.90
C ALA A 231 -18.86 -15.31 -22.21
N GLN A 232 -20.19 -15.29 -22.16
CA GLN A 232 -21.03 -15.09 -23.35
C GLN A 232 -20.83 -13.70 -23.99
N SER A 233 -20.69 -12.65 -23.18
CA SER A 233 -20.43 -11.28 -23.65
C SER A 233 -19.10 -11.09 -24.41
N ARG A 234 -18.13 -12.01 -24.20
CA ARG A 234 -16.85 -12.03 -24.93
C ARG A 234 -16.98 -12.65 -26.32
N LEU A 235 -17.93 -13.58 -26.53
CA LEU A 235 -18.16 -14.18 -27.85
C LEU A 235 -18.77 -13.16 -28.82
N LEU A 236 -19.74 -12.36 -28.37
CA LEU A 236 -20.32 -11.27 -29.17
C LEU A 236 -19.25 -10.25 -29.60
N ARG A 237 -18.42 -9.81 -28.65
CA ARG A 237 -17.29 -8.89 -28.92
C ARG A 237 -16.14 -9.52 -29.72
N LEU A 238 -16.09 -10.85 -29.86
CA LEU A 238 -15.21 -11.54 -30.79
C LEU A 238 -15.82 -11.56 -32.20
N ALA A 239 -17.12 -11.83 -32.32
CA ALA A 239 -17.87 -11.83 -33.58
C ALA A 239 -17.73 -10.51 -34.34
N GLU A 240 -17.93 -9.39 -33.64
CA GLU A 240 -17.77 -8.02 -34.14
C GLU A 240 -16.36 -7.78 -34.72
N ARG A 241 -15.33 -8.35 -34.07
CA ARG A 241 -13.91 -8.13 -34.41
C ARG A 241 -13.41 -9.04 -35.53
N THR A 242 -13.91 -10.27 -35.63
CA THR A 242 -13.44 -11.25 -36.64
C THR A 242 -14.34 -11.33 -37.87
N ARG A 243 -15.53 -10.72 -37.85
CA ARG A 243 -16.56 -10.79 -38.91
C ARG A 243 -16.83 -12.22 -39.42
N SER A 244 -16.61 -13.22 -38.56
CA SER A 244 -16.60 -14.63 -38.94
C SER A 244 -17.98 -15.25 -38.74
N PHE A 245 -18.56 -15.81 -39.80
CA PHE A 245 -19.93 -16.35 -39.80
C PHE A 245 -20.10 -17.64 -38.99
N ALA A 246 -19.05 -18.45 -38.87
CA ALA A 246 -19.06 -19.73 -38.16
C ALA A 246 -18.55 -19.59 -36.71
N LEU A 247 -19.43 -19.21 -35.79
CA LEU A 247 -19.11 -19.10 -34.36
C LEU A 247 -19.70 -20.28 -33.56
N PRO A 248 -18.94 -20.94 -32.68
CA PRO A 248 -19.36 -22.16 -31.99
C PRO A 248 -20.21 -21.84 -30.74
N TYR A 249 -21.31 -21.10 -30.92
CA TYR A 249 -22.18 -20.59 -29.84
C TYR A 249 -22.46 -21.62 -28.75
N GLY A 250 -23.00 -22.80 -29.11
CA GLY A 250 -23.35 -23.85 -28.15
C GLY A 250 -22.16 -24.42 -27.35
N ARG A 251 -21.01 -24.63 -27.99
CA ARG A 251 -19.79 -25.11 -27.29
C ARG A 251 -19.23 -24.04 -26.35
N TRP A 252 -19.35 -22.76 -26.72
CA TRP A 252 -18.92 -21.64 -25.89
C TRP A 252 -19.85 -21.39 -24.70
N THR A 253 -21.17 -21.48 -24.88
CA THR A 253 -22.14 -21.40 -23.77
C THR A 253 -21.98 -22.56 -22.79
N ALA A 254 -21.72 -23.78 -23.30
CA ALA A 254 -21.44 -24.95 -22.47
C ALA A 254 -20.12 -24.82 -21.69
N ALA A 255 -19.04 -24.36 -22.33
CA ALA A 255 -17.76 -24.11 -21.64
C ALA A 255 -17.86 -22.99 -20.58
N GLY A 256 -18.62 -21.93 -20.87
CA GLY A 256 -18.89 -20.86 -19.91
C GLY A 256 -19.74 -21.32 -18.72
N LEU A 257 -20.75 -22.17 -18.96
CA LEU A 257 -21.58 -22.78 -17.91
C LEU A 257 -20.78 -23.77 -17.06
N GLY A 258 -19.95 -24.61 -17.68
CA GLY A 258 -19.05 -25.54 -16.97
C GLY A 258 -18.04 -24.80 -16.09
N LEU A 259 -17.45 -23.70 -16.57
CA LEU A 259 -16.58 -22.85 -15.75
C LEU A 259 -17.33 -22.21 -14.58
N ALA A 260 -18.56 -21.73 -14.79
CA ALA A 260 -19.39 -21.19 -13.71
C ALA A 260 -19.72 -22.26 -12.66
N ALA A 261 -20.16 -23.45 -13.08
CA ALA A 261 -20.47 -24.57 -12.20
C ALA A 261 -19.24 -25.06 -11.39
N VAL A 262 -18.06 -25.13 -12.02
CA VAL A 262 -16.81 -25.48 -11.33
C VAL A 262 -16.42 -24.40 -10.31
N LEU A 263 -16.60 -23.11 -10.61
CA LEU A 263 -16.26 -22.04 -9.67
C LEU A 263 -17.24 -21.96 -8.50
N SER A 264 -18.55 -21.96 -8.75
CA SER A 264 -19.56 -21.99 -7.68
C SER A 264 -19.45 -23.27 -6.84
N GLY A 265 -19.19 -24.41 -7.48
CA GLY A 265 -18.94 -25.69 -6.80
C GLY A 265 -17.65 -25.71 -5.96
N ALA A 266 -16.58 -25.05 -6.42
CA ALA A 266 -15.34 -24.92 -5.64
C ALA A 266 -15.49 -23.99 -4.43
N VAL A 267 -16.24 -22.89 -4.57
CA VAL A 267 -16.58 -22.00 -3.44
C VAL A 267 -17.45 -22.75 -2.42
N TRP A 268 -18.48 -23.47 -2.88
CA TRP A 268 -19.36 -24.26 -2.02
C TRP A 268 -18.62 -25.41 -1.31
N ALA A 269 -17.80 -26.19 -2.04
CA ALA A 269 -16.99 -27.25 -1.47
C ALA A 269 -15.92 -26.72 -0.50
N GLY A 270 -15.35 -25.54 -0.76
CA GLY A 270 -14.46 -24.87 0.18
C GLY A 270 -15.14 -24.56 1.53
N GLY A 271 -16.42 -24.19 1.50
CA GLY A 271 -17.26 -24.03 2.71
C GLY A 271 -17.64 -25.35 3.38
N ALA A 272 -17.82 -26.43 2.62
CA ALA A 272 -18.27 -27.74 3.15
C ALA A 272 -17.14 -28.67 3.63
N VAL A 273 -15.90 -28.47 3.20
CA VAL A 273 -14.72 -29.27 3.61
C VAL A 273 -14.17 -28.83 4.98
N HIS A 274 -14.46 -27.60 5.40
CA HIS A 274 -14.28 -27.18 6.78
C HIS A 274 -15.47 -27.65 7.62
N ALA A 275 -15.21 -28.28 8.76
CA ALA A 275 -16.26 -28.87 9.59
C ALA A 275 -17.28 -27.81 10.07
N PRO A 276 -18.56 -28.17 10.28
CA PRO A 276 -19.60 -27.23 10.71
C PRO A 276 -19.38 -26.82 12.18
N GLN A 277 -18.49 -25.86 12.38
CA GLN A 277 -18.60 -24.92 13.50
C GLN A 277 -19.93 -24.16 13.37
N GLU A 278 -20.50 -23.72 14.49
CA GLU A 278 -21.69 -22.87 14.47
C GLU A 278 -21.44 -21.64 13.59
N ALA A 279 -22.19 -21.55 12.49
CA ALA A 279 -21.98 -20.54 11.47
C ALA A 279 -22.43 -19.17 11.99
N LYS A 280 -21.54 -18.50 12.74
CA LYS A 280 -21.61 -17.05 12.94
C LYS A 280 -21.73 -16.43 11.55
N PRO A 281 -22.84 -15.74 11.22
CA PRO A 281 -23.06 -15.25 9.86
C PRO A 281 -21.89 -14.34 9.49
N VAL A 282 -21.19 -14.69 8.41
CA VAL A 282 -20.01 -13.96 7.95
C VAL A 282 -20.50 -12.75 7.16
N SER A 283 -21.11 -11.80 7.89
CA SER A 283 -21.54 -10.55 7.29
C SER A 283 -20.32 -9.85 6.68
N ILE A 284 -20.51 -9.31 5.49
CA ILE A 284 -19.49 -8.51 4.83
C ILE A 284 -19.16 -7.30 5.71
N ARG A 285 -20.12 -6.83 6.53
CA ARG A 285 -19.88 -5.89 7.63
C ARG A 285 -18.83 -6.41 8.60
N LYS A 286 -18.95 -7.62 9.16
CA LYS A 286 -17.94 -8.14 10.10
C LYS A 286 -16.59 -8.32 9.42
N THR A 287 -16.55 -8.77 8.17
CA THR A 287 -15.29 -8.86 7.41
C THR A 287 -14.73 -7.49 7.03
N LEU A 288 -15.57 -6.46 6.84
CA LEU A 288 -15.17 -5.09 6.58
C LEU A 288 -14.78 -4.36 7.87
N GLU A 289 -15.33 -4.73 9.01
CA GLU A 289 -14.87 -4.35 10.35
C GLU A 289 -13.51 -5.03 10.58
N GLU A 290 -13.36 -6.35 10.42
CA GLU A 290 -12.05 -7.02 10.45
C GLU A 290 -11.02 -6.41 9.47
N TRP A 291 -11.43 -5.99 8.27
CA TRP A 291 -10.55 -5.29 7.30
C TRP A 291 -10.31 -3.81 7.61
N ARG A 292 -11.26 -3.12 8.24
CA ARG A 292 -11.12 -1.72 8.68
C ARG A 292 -10.28 -1.68 9.94
N ASP A 293 -10.56 -2.53 10.91
CA ASP A 293 -9.80 -2.69 12.14
C ASP A 293 -8.39 -3.21 11.82
N PHE A 294 -8.21 -4.05 10.78
CA PHE A 294 -6.90 -4.33 10.19
C PHE A 294 -6.29 -3.11 9.48
N ALA A 295 -7.07 -2.27 8.79
CA ALA A 295 -6.56 -1.06 8.12
C ALA A 295 -6.32 0.14 9.08
N GLU A 296 -6.96 0.15 10.24
CA GLU A 296 -6.83 1.11 11.33
C GLU A 296 -5.74 0.66 12.29
N ALA A 297 -5.58 -0.65 12.52
CA ALA A 297 -4.32 -1.21 12.99
C ALA A 297 -3.17 -0.88 12.01
N ARG A 298 -3.39 -0.92 10.69
CA ARG A 298 -2.37 -0.56 9.68
C ARG A 298 -2.15 0.95 9.48
N ALA A 299 -3.07 1.77 9.98
CA ALA A 299 -2.88 3.21 10.15
C ALA A 299 -2.17 3.50 11.49
N GLY A 300 -2.46 2.73 12.55
CA GLY A 300 -1.74 2.72 13.82
C GLY A 300 -0.31 2.18 13.69
N GLU A 301 -0.06 1.25 12.77
CA GLU A 301 1.29 0.81 12.36
C GLU A 301 2.10 1.94 11.70
N SER A 302 1.46 3.07 11.36
CA SER A 302 2.16 4.32 10.99
C SER A 302 2.55 5.19 12.20
N TYR A 303 2.31 4.71 13.43
CA TYR A 303 2.66 5.33 14.72
C TYR A 303 3.38 4.35 15.69
N SER A 304 3.18 3.04 15.58
CA SER A 304 3.97 2.02 16.27
C SER A 304 4.28 0.82 15.34
N ALA A 305 5.56 0.64 14.99
CA ALA A 305 5.95 -0.27 13.91
C ALA A 305 6.44 -1.67 14.39
N ALA A 306 6.32 -2.66 13.49
CA ALA A 306 6.99 -3.98 13.43
C ALA A 306 6.99 -4.86 14.69
N ALA A 307 6.58 -6.13 14.62
CA ALA A 307 7.27 -7.22 13.93
C ALA A 307 6.38 -8.49 13.98
N GLU A 308 6.49 -9.58 13.20
CA GLU A 308 7.28 -10.06 12.02
C GLU A 308 6.57 -11.40 11.56
N PRO A 309 7.01 -12.23 10.58
CA PRO A 309 8.17 -12.10 9.70
C PRO A 309 7.94 -12.23 8.18
N ALA A 310 8.75 -11.51 7.37
CA ALA A 310 8.91 -11.82 5.93
C ALA A 310 10.17 -11.22 5.25
N SER A 311 11.37 -11.63 5.68
CA SER A 311 12.61 -11.73 4.86
C SER A 311 12.85 -10.68 3.75
N GLY A 312 13.14 -9.44 4.14
CA GLY A 312 13.71 -8.44 3.23
C GLY A 312 13.88 -7.07 3.88
N ALA A 313 15.12 -6.67 4.17
CA ALA A 313 15.40 -5.44 4.92
C ALA A 313 14.80 -4.18 4.26
N ILE A 314 13.77 -3.62 4.89
CA ILE A 314 13.15 -2.35 4.50
C ILE A 314 13.92 -1.23 5.21
N ALA A 315 14.54 -0.33 4.43
CA ALA A 315 15.20 0.84 4.99
C ALA A 315 14.17 1.82 5.57
N GLY A 316 14.31 2.14 6.85
CA GLY A 316 13.44 3.08 7.56
C GLY A 316 13.74 4.55 7.26
N THR A 317 12.99 5.45 7.88
CA THR A 317 13.34 6.86 8.01
C THR A 317 13.79 7.16 9.43
N THR A 318 14.64 8.16 9.64
CA THR A 318 14.89 8.69 10.99
C THR A 318 13.58 9.27 11.54
N GLY A 319 13.39 9.15 12.85
CA GLY A 319 12.16 9.51 13.55
C GLY A 319 12.15 8.83 14.92
N TYR A 320 11.15 9.18 15.74
CA TYR A 320 11.01 8.58 17.05
C TYR A 320 10.31 7.22 16.93
N GLY A 321 11.01 6.14 17.31
CA GLY A 321 10.47 4.77 17.31
C GLY A 321 10.31 4.23 18.73
N GLY A 322 9.39 3.29 18.92
CA GLY A 322 9.20 2.63 20.22
C GLY A 322 10.38 1.74 20.61
N VAL A 323 10.72 1.74 21.90
CA VAL A 323 11.67 0.77 22.48
C VAL A 323 11.12 -0.66 22.29
N GLY A 324 11.96 -1.63 21.93
CA GLY A 324 11.58 -3.04 21.70
C GLY A 324 11.76 -3.57 20.26
N GLN A 325 12.12 -2.70 19.30
CA GLN A 325 12.37 -3.08 17.91
C GLN A 325 13.78 -3.63 17.67
N GLU A 326 13.98 -4.30 16.53
CA GLU A 326 15.28 -4.83 16.12
C GLU A 326 16.21 -3.73 15.57
N MET A 327 17.44 -3.67 16.09
CA MET A 327 18.37 -2.57 15.83
C MET A 327 19.31 -2.86 14.65
N GLY A 328 19.76 -1.78 13.98
CA GLY A 328 20.78 -1.83 12.91
C GLY A 328 20.23 -1.71 11.48
N ALA A 329 18.92 -1.69 11.29
CA ALA A 329 18.32 -1.44 9.98
C ALA A 329 18.78 -0.08 9.38
N PRO A 330 19.06 -0.01 8.07
CA PRO A 330 19.50 1.23 7.44
C PRO A 330 18.39 2.30 7.46
N LEU A 331 18.77 3.55 7.63
CA LEU A 331 17.85 4.69 7.78
C LEU A 331 18.06 5.75 6.69
N LYS A 332 17.03 6.56 6.46
CA LYS A 332 17.06 7.76 5.60
C LYS A 332 16.68 8.99 6.41
N PRO A 333 17.35 10.14 6.25
CA PRO A 333 16.99 11.36 6.97
C PRO A 333 15.52 11.76 6.71
N GLY A 334 14.74 11.84 7.78
CA GLY A 334 13.49 12.58 7.81
C GLY A 334 13.75 14.09 7.91
N ASN A 335 12.78 14.90 7.49
CA ASN A 335 12.84 16.36 7.61
C ASN A 335 11.44 16.97 7.79
N ARG A 336 10.48 16.19 8.30
CA ARG A 336 9.18 16.73 8.70
C ARG A 336 9.33 17.34 10.11
N PRO A 337 8.71 18.51 10.37
CA PRO A 337 8.75 19.11 11.69
C PRO A 337 7.93 18.26 12.68
N VAL A 338 8.43 18.12 13.90
CA VAL A 338 7.76 17.41 14.99
C VAL A 338 7.22 18.42 15.99
N PHE A 339 8.06 19.34 16.46
CA PHE A 339 7.67 20.45 17.32
C PHE A 339 8.61 21.65 17.20
N THR A 340 8.13 22.81 17.65
CA THR A 340 8.94 23.97 17.98
C THR A 340 8.92 24.13 19.49
N ALA A 341 10.04 24.49 20.11
CA ALA A 341 10.10 24.71 21.56
C ALA A 341 10.72 26.07 21.90
N VAL A 342 10.13 26.77 22.87
CA VAL A 342 10.75 27.91 23.57
C VAL A 342 11.64 27.34 24.67
N THR A 343 12.93 27.63 24.61
CA THR A 343 13.92 27.24 25.63
C THR A 343 15.07 28.27 25.64
N PRO A 344 15.54 28.73 26.82
CA PRO A 344 16.64 29.69 26.91
C PRO A 344 18.02 29.07 26.62
N GLU A 345 18.14 27.74 26.54
CA GLU A 345 19.37 27.05 26.16
C GLU A 345 19.12 25.77 25.36
N ARG A 346 20.15 25.30 24.63
CA ARG A 346 20.08 24.10 23.77
C ARG A 346 20.28 22.84 24.60
N VAL A 347 19.27 21.97 24.60
CA VAL A 347 19.17 20.76 25.44
C VAL A 347 18.62 19.59 24.63
N TYR A 348 19.02 18.36 24.97
CA TYR A 348 18.37 17.17 24.43
C TYR A 348 16.95 17.04 24.97
N TRP A 349 16.05 16.55 24.13
CA TRP A 349 14.63 16.33 24.43
C TRP A 349 14.43 14.85 24.74
N ARG A 350 14.56 14.48 26.02
CA ARG A 350 14.37 13.11 26.51
C ARG A 350 12.94 12.64 26.27
N GLY A 351 12.81 11.45 25.69
CA GLY A 351 11.59 10.64 25.70
C GLY A 351 11.81 9.42 26.60
N ASP A 352 11.78 8.23 26.00
CA ASP A 352 11.94 6.96 26.73
C ASP A 352 13.40 6.69 27.13
N SER A 353 13.57 5.94 28.21
CA SER A 353 14.82 5.27 28.55
C SER A 353 14.60 3.76 28.68
N ALA A 354 15.54 2.97 28.20
CA ALA A 354 15.47 1.52 28.20
C ALA A 354 16.43 0.92 29.23
N ALA A 355 15.90 -0.01 30.02
CA ALA A 355 16.62 -0.67 31.11
C ALA A 355 17.17 -2.04 30.71
N VAL A 356 16.51 -2.78 29.81
CA VAL A 356 16.84 -4.18 29.50
C VAL A 356 17.46 -4.30 28.11
N TYR A 357 18.58 -5.03 28.02
CA TYR A 357 19.25 -5.42 26.78
C TYR A 357 19.28 -6.96 26.66
N ASP A 358 18.84 -7.49 25.52
CA ASP A 358 18.78 -8.93 25.23
C ASP A 358 19.92 -9.43 24.31
N GLY A 359 20.75 -8.50 23.79
CA GLY A 359 21.78 -8.76 22.78
C GLY A 359 21.42 -8.27 21.37
N ARG A 360 20.18 -7.87 21.13
CA ARG A 360 19.61 -7.50 19.82
C ARG A 360 18.81 -6.21 19.85
N ARG A 361 18.19 -5.92 20.99
CA ARG A 361 17.16 -4.92 21.23
C ARG A 361 17.36 -4.28 22.60
N TRP A 362 16.89 -3.06 22.73
CA TRP A 362 16.57 -2.48 24.03
C TRP A 362 15.08 -2.68 24.31
N ALA A 363 14.73 -3.05 25.53
CA ALA A 363 13.36 -3.15 26.03
C ALA A 363 13.13 -2.16 27.18
N GLY A 364 11.93 -1.55 27.16
CA GLY A 364 11.43 -0.74 28.27
C GLY A 364 10.83 -1.62 29.36
N GLU A 365 10.41 -1.00 30.46
CA GLU A 365 9.67 -1.70 31.52
C GLU A 365 8.26 -2.07 31.03
N GLU A 366 7.80 -3.31 31.27
CA GLU A 366 6.44 -3.76 30.90
C GLU A 366 5.34 -3.26 31.87
N THR A 367 5.65 -2.23 32.66
CA THR A 367 4.73 -1.61 33.61
C THR A 367 3.67 -0.79 32.85
N GLU A 368 2.39 -1.13 33.03
CA GLU A 368 1.27 -0.38 32.46
C GLU A 368 1.34 1.10 32.90
N PRO A 369 1.25 2.07 31.96
CA PRO A 369 1.43 3.48 32.27
C PRO A 369 0.20 4.03 32.99
N LYS A 370 0.36 4.41 34.27
CA LYS A 370 -0.74 4.80 35.16
C LYS A 370 -1.08 6.28 35.03
N PRO A 371 -2.36 6.68 35.02
CA PRO A 371 -2.74 8.08 34.96
C PRO A 371 -2.35 8.81 36.25
N GLN A 372 -1.68 9.94 36.10
CA GLN A 372 -1.25 10.85 37.17
C GLN A 372 -1.76 12.26 36.86
N ASN A 373 -2.55 12.82 37.77
CA ASN A 373 -3.05 14.19 37.65
C ASN A 373 -1.86 15.18 37.76
N LEU A 374 -1.90 16.26 36.97
CA LEU A 374 -0.86 17.29 36.97
C LEU A 374 -0.66 17.89 38.38
N THR A 375 -1.75 18.07 39.14
CA THR A 375 -1.68 18.56 40.54
C THR A 375 -1.21 17.50 41.55
N SER A 376 -0.75 16.35 41.08
CA SER A 376 -0.24 15.24 41.90
C SER A 376 1.06 14.63 41.33
N LEU A 377 1.80 15.40 40.53
CA LEU A 377 3.18 15.05 40.18
C LEU A 377 4.01 15.00 41.47
N PRO A 378 4.93 14.02 41.64
CA PRO A 378 5.62 13.87 42.91
C PRO A 378 6.71 14.94 42.99
N ALA A 379 6.72 15.75 44.06
CA ALA A 379 7.89 16.58 44.34
C ALA A 379 9.12 15.66 44.45
N ALA A 380 10.09 15.84 43.55
CA ALA A 380 10.92 14.74 43.06
C ALA A 380 11.55 13.84 44.15
N ALA A 381 11.53 12.53 43.89
CA ALA A 381 11.93 11.44 44.77
C ALA A 381 13.32 11.67 45.46
N PRO A 382 13.58 11.06 46.64
CA PRO A 382 14.42 11.65 47.70
C PRO A 382 15.96 11.70 47.49
N GLY A 383 16.46 11.81 46.25
CA GLY A 383 17.81 12.33 45.97
C GLY A 383 17.97 13.85 46.23
N ARG A 384 16.86 14.51 46.59
CA ARG A 384 16.67 15.96 46.76
C ARG A 384 17.67 16.69 47.69
N ALA A 385 18.43 15.98 48.51
CA ALA A 385 19.34 16.56 49.50
C ALA A 385 20.71 17.03 48.94
N LEU A 386 21.08 16.67 47.70
CA LEU A 386 22.45 16.86 47.19
C LEU A 386 22.58 17.77 45.96
N THR A 387 21.49 18.05 45.24
CA THR A 387 21.48 18.89 44.02
C THR A 387 21.42 20.40 44.30
N GLY A 388 22.17 20.88 45.30
CA GLY A 388 22.25 22.30 45.72
C GLY A 388 22.88 23.27 44.71
N SER A 389 22.88 22.92 43.42
CA SER A 389 23.44 23.67 42.29
C SER A 389 22.66 23.43 40.98
N GLY A 390 21.53 22.71 41.00
CA GLY A 390 20.75 22.40 39.81
C GLY A 390 20.07 23.63 39.21
N ARG A 391 20.22 23.85 37.90
CA ARG A 391 19.57 24.95 37.17
C ARG A 391 18.16 24.53 36.75
N THR A 392 17.14 25.27 37.18
CA THR A 392 15.75 25.09 36.73
C THR A 392 15.56 25.69 35.35
N LEU A 393 14.80 24.99 34.51
CA LEU A 393 14.53 25.30 33.11
C LEU A 393 13.03 25.15 32.83
N VAL A 394 12.37 26.22 32.40
CA VAL A 394 10.98 26.16 31.92
C VAL A 394 10.98 26.11 30.39
N GLN A 395 10.27 25.14 29.84
CA GLN A 395 10.21 24.86 28.41
C GLN A 395 8.76 24.85 27.94
N ARG A 396 8.44 25.54 26.85
CA ARG A 396 7.13 25.44 26.17
C ARG A 396 7.31 24.72 24.84
N ILE A 397 6.66 23.57 24.68
CA ILE A 397 6.70 22.74 23.48
C ILE A 397 5.39 22.95 22.71
N GLU A 398 5.49 23.18 21.40
CA GLU A 398 4.37 23.44 20.49
C GLU A 398 4.50 22.49 19.29
N LEU A 399 3.58 21.52 19.20
CA LEU A 399 3.62 20.44 18.21
C LEU A 399 3.31 20.98 16.80
N ALA A 400 4.00 20.45 15.80
CA ALA A 400 3.87 20.92 14.41
C ALA A 400 2.51 20.58 13.77
N VAL A 401 1.82 19.57 14.31
CA VAL A 401 0.45 19.16 13.98
C VAL A 401 -0.21 18.73 15.29
N PRO A 402 -1.50 19.02 15.55
CA PRO A 402 -2.20 18.49 16.71
C PRO A 402 -2.15 16.96 16.73
N SER A 403 -1.72 16.37 17.84
CA SER A 403 -1.49 14.92 17.95
C SER A 403 -2.53 14.24 18.83
N ALA A 404 -2.83 12.98 18.54
CA ALA A 404 -3.79 12.18 19.30
C ALA A 404 -3.24 11.65 20.64
N GLY A 405 -1.99 11.96 21.01
CA GLY A 405 -1.33 11.38 22.18
C GLY A 405 -0.67 10.03 21.88
N GLY A 406 -0.39 9.23 22.92
CA GLY A 406 0.24 7.90 22.80
C GLY A 406 1.78 7.91 22.75
N PHE A 407 2.42 9.04 23.02
CA PHE A 407 3.88 9.21 22.94
C PHE A 407 4.45 9.90 24.20
N PRO A 408 5.75 9.72 24.52
CA PRO A 408 6.36 10.38 25.67
C PRO A 408 6.34 11.90 25.56
N LEU A 409 6.11 12.55 26.69
CA LEU A 409 6.22 14.00 26.88
C LEU A 409 7.71 14.36 26.84
N PHE A 410 8.13 15.13 25.83
CA PHE A 410 9.53 15.43 25.61
C PHE A 410 10.01 16.57 26.51
N HIS A 411 11.06 16.31 27.30
CA HIS A 411 11.58 17.25 28.29
C HIS A 411 13.11 17.24 28.34
N ALA A 412 13.72 18.31 28.86
CA ALA A 412 15.10 18.26 29.32
C ALA A 412 15.17 17.85 30.80
N GLY A 413 16.34 17.37 31.24
CA GLY A 413 16.66 17.14 32.66
C GLY A 413 15.68 16.22 33.40
N ILE A 414 15.45 16.50 34.68
CA ILE A 414 14.47 15.83 35.53
C ILE A 414 13.26 16.76 35.67
N VAL A 415 12.06 16.29 35.29
CA VAL A 415 10.82 17.07 35.44
C VAL A 415 10.52 17.34 36.91
N LEU A 416 10.20 18.60 37.22
CA LEU A 416 9.67 19.06 38.50
C LEU A 416 8.14 19.26 38.44
N ASP A 417 7.64 19.87 37.36
CA ASP A 417 6.23 20.16 37.14
C ASP A 417 5.86 20.18 35.64
N ILE A 418 4.59 19.96 35.32
CA ILE A 418 4.01 20.03 33.98
C ILE A 418 2.82 21.00 34.03
N ARG A 419 3.16 22.30 34.00
CA ARG A 419 2.27 23.44 34.28
C ARG A 419 0.97 23.48 33.46
N GLN A 420 0.98 22.98 32.22
CA GLN A 420 -0.21 22.89 31.36
C GLN A 420 0.02 21.96 30.15
N ILE A 421 -1.07 21.40 29.62
CA ILE A 421 -1.14 20.69 28.34
C ILE A 421 -2.34 21.29 27.58
N ASP A 422 -2.08 21.88 26.40
CA ASP A 422 -3.03 22.70 25.63
C ASP A 422 -3.66 21.86 24.48
N LEU A 423 -4.99 21.77 24.43
CA LEU A 423 -5.74 20.99 23.43
C LEU A 423 -6.29 21.87 22.29
N ALA A 424 -6.55 21.27 21.13
CA ALA A 424 -6.94 21.99 19.89
C ALA A 424 -8.32 22.66 19.94
N ASP A 425 -9.19 22.23 20.86
CA ASP A 425 -10.48 22.87 21.17
C ASP A 425 -10.34 24.08 22.12
N GLY A 426 -9.13 24.38 22.57
CA GLY A 426 -8.83 25.43 23.55
C GLY A 426 -9.01 25.01 25.01
N SER A 427 -9.36 23.74 25.27
CA SER A 427 -9.37 23.18 26.62
C SER A 427 -7.97 22.73 27.06
N ARG A 428 -7.86 22.22 28.29
CA ARG A 428 -6.59 21.72 28.86
C ARG A 428 -6.76 20.33 29.43
N LEU A 429 -5.76 19.49 29.19
CA LEU A 429 -5.69 18.15 29.75
C LEU A 429 -5.12 18.20 31.18
N GLY A 430 -5.82 17.58 32.14
CA GLY A 430 -5.46 17.61 33.56
C GLY A 430 -4.61 16.45 34.07
N TYR A 431 -4.11 15.56 33.19
CA TYR A 431 -3.30 14.41 33.59
C TYR A 431 -2.30 13.99 32.51
N VAL A 432 -1.27 13.27 32.94
CA VAL A 432 -0.33 12.50 32.10
C VAL A 432 -0.40 11.03 32.49
N LEU A 433 0.29 10.15 31.77
CA LEU A 433 0.58 8.80 32.23
C LEU A 433 2.04 8.71 32.70
N THR A 434 2.32 7.89 33.72
CA THR A 434 3.68 7.63 34.23
C THR A 434 3.95 6.13 34.31
N ARG A 435 5.19 5.71 34.05
CA ARG A 435 5.62 4.31 34.17
C ARG A 435 6.46 4.03 35.43
N GLY A 436 6.93 5.06 36.13
CA GLY A 436 7.78 4.93 37.33
C GLY A 436 9.30 4.95 37.06
N ASP A 437 9.70 4.83 35.79
CA ASP A 437 11.07 4.98 35.28
C ASP A 437 11.56 6.45 35.20
N GLY A 438 10.65 7.40 35.48
CA GLY A 438 10.84 8.84 35.29
C GLY A 438 10.52 9.34 33.89
N ALA A 439 9.85 8.55 33.04
CA ALA A 439 9.22 9.03 31.81
C ALA A 439 7.72 9.34 32.04
N TYR A 440 7.28 10.44 31.44
CA TYR A 440 5.87 10.84 31.39
C TYR A 440 5.37 10.71 29.95
N TYR A 441 4.11 10.32 29.77
CA TYR A 441 3.49 10.10 28.47
C TYR A 441 2.22 10.92 28.34
N LEU A 442 1.95 11.40 27.13
CA LEU A 442 0.70 12.07 26.80
C LEU A 442 -0.36 11.00 26.49
N PRO A 443 -1.50 10.95 27.21
CA PRO A 443 -2.53 9.93 27.01
C PRO A 443 -3.23 10.11 25.67
N GLU A 444 -3.83 9.03 25.17
CA GLU A 444 -4.55 9.05 23.89
C GLU A 444 -5.90 9.79 23.99
N THR A 445 -6.10 10.79 23.13
CA THR A 445 -7.30 11.62 23.05
C THR A 445 -8.27 11.07 22.01
N SER A 446 -9.35 10.42 22.44
CA SER A 446 -10.32 9.75 21.55
C SER A 446 -11.28 10.69 20.80
N ALA A 447 -11.31 11.99 21.14
CA ALA A 447 -12.15 12.98 20.47
C ALA A 447 -11.43 13.59 19.25
N ARG A 448 -12.04 13.46 18.06
CA ARG A 448 -11.48 13.87 16.75
C ARG A 448 -10.95 15.31 16.68
N ASP A 449 -11.53 16.22 17.46
CA ASP A 449 -11.25 17.65 17.40
C ASP A 449 -10.39 18.15 18.59
N ALA A 450 -10.04 17.27 19.55
CA ALA A 450 -9.34 17.62 20.79
C ALA A 450 -7.87 17.13 20.83
N GLY A 451 -7.18 17.13 19.69
CA GLY A 451 -5.77 16.76 19.62
C GLY A 451 -4.87 17.70 20.44
N ILE A 452 -3.82 17.17 21.06
CA ILE A 452 -2.85 17.92 21.84
C ILE A 452 -2.05 18.84 20.91
N THR A 453 -1.94 20.12 21.26
CA THR A 453 -1.22 21.15 20.46
C THR A 453 0.13 21.53 21.07
N GLY A 454 0.29 21.38 22.38
CA GLY A 454 1.50 21.77 23.08
C GLY A 454 1.38 21.58 24.58
N TYR A 455 2.47 21.84 25.29
CA TYR A 455 2.56 21.70 26.75
C TYR A 455 3.68 22.58 27.30
N THR A 456 3.69 22.77 28.63
CA THR A 456 4.75 23.52 29.32
C THR A 456 5.29 22.69 30.48
N VAL A 457 6.60 22.49 30.50
CA VAL A 457 7.32 21.67 31.47
C VAL A 457 8.29 22.55 32.25
N GLU A 458 8.47 22.25 33.52
CA GLU A 458 9.54 22.79 34.35
C GLU A 458 10.42 21.64 34.84
N SER A 459 11.72 21.75 34.60
CA SER A 459 12.70 20.70 34.89
C SER A 459 13.94 21.27 35.59
N VAL A 460 14.64 20.43 36.34
CA VAL A 460 16.01 20.72 36.79
C VAL A 460 17.02 19.99 35.91
N LEU A 461 18.06 20.70 35.45
CA LEU A 461 19.16 20.10 34.71
C LEU A 461 20.12 19.35 35.65
N PRO A 462 20.60 18.14 35.28
CA PRO A 462 21.54 17.37 36.10
C PRO A 462 22.92 18.05 36.15
N GLU A 463 23.71 17.70 37.17
CA GLU A 463 25.10 18.13 37.27
C GLU A 463 25.92 17.61 36.07
N ARG A 464 26.78 18.47 35.52
CA ARG A 464 27.61 18.19 34.34
C ARG A 464 29.09 18.57 34.54
N ARG A 465 29.43 19.24 35.63
CA ARG A 465 30.80 19.73 35.89
C ARG A 465 31.77 18.57 36.13
N PRO A 466 32.80 18.39 35.29
CA PRO A 466 33.71 17.24 35.41
C PRO A 466 34.45 17.19 36.76
N ASP A 467 34.80 18.35 37.33
CA ASP A 467 35.41 18.47 38.66
C ASP A 467 34.50 17.94 39.78
N ARG A 468 33.18 18.14 39.66
CA ARG A 468 32.21 17.59 40.61
C ARG A 468 32.00 16.10 40.40
N LEU A 469 31.74 15.68 39.17
CA LEU A 469 31.44 14.27 38.87
C LEU A 469 32.60 13.33 39.18
N ARG A 470 33.86 13.78 39.03
CA ARG A 470 35.06 13.04 39.46
C ARG A 470 35.17 12.83 40.98
N THR A 471 34.53 13.67 41.80
CA THR A 471 34.56 13.54 43.27
C THR A 471 33.44 12.66 43.85
N LEU A 472 32.50 12.20 43.03
CA LEU A 472 31.36 11.41 43.48
C LEU A 472 31.74 9.93 43.63
N THR A 473 31.86 9.50 44.88
CA THR A 473 32.15 8.10 45.25
C THR A 473 31.09 7.56 46.20
N GLY A 474 30.66 6.32 46.00
CA GLY A 474 29.69 5.64 46.86
C GLY A 474 29.29 4.30 46.26
N ALA A 475 28.49 3.52 47.00
CA ALA A 475 27.77 2.39 46.43
C ALA A 475 26.53 2.91 45.67
N ASP A 476 26.13 2.19 44.63
CA ASP A 476 24.86 2.44 43.94
C ASP A 476 23.69 1.84 44.74
N PRO A 477 22.49 2.46 44.72
CA PRO A 477 21.29 1.83 45.26
C PRO A 477 21.01 0.49 44.58
N ALA A 478 20.49 -0.50 45.32
CA ALA A 478 20.25 -1.84 44.80
C ALA A 478 19.30 -1.82 43.59
N GLU A 479 18.29 -0.96 43.63
CA GLU A 479 17.29 -0.76 42.57
C GLU A 479 17.90 -0.21 41.27
N VAL A 480 19.02 0.52 41.37
CA VAL A 480 19.78 1.02 40.23
C VAL A 480 20.80 -0.01 39.76
N ALA A 481 21.46 -0.71 40.68
CA ALA A 481 22.42 -1.76 40.35
C ALA A 481 21.74 -2.94 39.63
N ASP A 482 20.70 -3.52 40.21
CA ASP A 482 20.00 -4.71 39.70
C ASP A 482 19.37 -4.44 38.32
N ARG A 483 18.84 -3.23 38.10
CA ARG A 483 18.22 -2.85 36.83
C ARG A 483 19.24 -2.39 35.80
N ASP A 484 20.08 -1.42 36.15
CA ASP A 484 20.89 -0.66 35.18
C ASP A 484 22.34 -1.17 35.04
N LEU A 485 22.68 -2.31 35.65
CA LEU A 485 23.80 -3.17 35.26
C LEU A 485 23.38 -4.39 34.42
N GLN A 486 22.08 -4.59 34.17
CA GLN A 486 21.58 -5.78 33.47
C GLN A 486 22.26 -5.97 32.10
N LEU A 487 22.73 -7.19 31.85
CA LEU A 487 23.29 -7.62 30.58
C LEU A 487 22.92 -9.09 30.33
N PRO A 488 22.79 -9.54 29.07
CA PRO A 488 22.47 -10.91 28.77
C PRO A 488 23.66 -11.83 29.11
N GLY A 489 23.38 -13.01 29.67
CA GLY A 489 24.43 -13.99 30.01
C GLY A 489 25.27 -14.42 28.80
N THR A 490 24.69 -14.35 27.61
CA THR A 490 25.31 -14.61 26.29
C THR A 490 26.25 -13.51 25.79
N LEU A 491 26.36 -12.35 26.46
CA LEU A 491 27.19 -11.22 26.00
C LEU A 491 28.64 -11.67 25.74
N PRO A 492 29.18 -11.51 24.52
CA PRO A 492 30.47 -12.07 24.13
C PRO A 492 31.65 -11.61 25.00
N ALA A 493 32.55 -12.55 25.31
CA ALA A 493 33.70 -12.30 26.18
C ALA A 493 34.60 -11.15 25.70
N ARG A 494 34.72 -10.92 24.38
CA ARG A 494 35.50 -9.80 23.83
C ARG A 494 34.92 -8.42 24.16
N VAL A 495 33.60 -8.29 24.32
CA VAL A 495 32.96 -7.05 24.81
C VAL A 495 33.35 -6.81 26.27
N LYS A 496 33.29 -7.85 27.11
CA LYS A 496 33.66 -7.80 28.54
C LYS A 496 35.15 -7.47 28.74
N MET A 497 36.03 -8.05 27.93
CA MET A 497 37.47 -7.72 27.94
C MET A 497 37.74 -6.26 27.51
N LEU A 498 37.03 -5.77 26.49
CA LEU A 498 37.15 -4.37 26.07
C LEU A 498 36.65 -3.42 27.15
N ALA A 499 35.50 -3.72 27.78
CA ALA A 499 34.96 -2.97 28.91
C ALA A 499 35.96 -2.86 30.06
N ALA A 500 36.50 -3.99 30.53
CA ALA A 500 37.54 -4.01 31.56
C ALA A 500 38.74 -3.12 31.19
N SER A 501 39.27 -3.26 29.97
CA SER A 501 40.42 -2.48 29.49
C SER A 501 40.19 -0.96 29.39
N LEU A 502 38.94 -0.52 29.30
CA LEU A 502 38.56 0.90 29.23
C LEU A 502 38.13 1.48 30.59
N VAL A 503 37.55 0.65 31.46
CA VAL A 503 36.93 1.08 32.73
C VAL A 503 37.87 0.85 33.93
N GLU A 504 38.53 -0.30 34.04
CA GLU A 504 39.43 -0.60 35.18
C GLU A 504 40.69 0.29 35.19
N ALA A 505 41.06 0.84 34.04
CA ALA A 505 42.20 1.74 33.88
C ALA A 505 41.90 3.21 34.29
N ALA A 506 40.65 3.55 34.58
CA ALA A 506 40.21 4.93 34.81
C ALA A 506 40.20 5.31 36.32
N PRO A 507 40.67 6.51 36.70
CA PRO A 507 40.76 6.92 38.11
C PRO A 507 39.42 7.31 38.76
N SER A 508 38.34 7.47 37.98
CA SER A 508 36.98 7.67 38.51
C SER A 508 35.91 7.17 37.54
N ARG A 509 34.66 7.06 38.01
CA ARG A 509 33.50 6.74 37.16
C ARG A 509 33.29 7.74 36.02
N TYR A 510 33.61 9.02 36.25
CA TYR A 510 33.54 10.04 35.20
C TYR A 510 34.60 9.78 34.14
N ASP A 511 35.84 9.49 34.55
CA ASP A 511 36.94 9.22 33.62
C ASP A 511 36.73 7.91 32.84
N ALA A 512 36.06 6.92 33.43
CA ALA A 512 35.65 5.70 32.73
C ALA A 512 34.59 5.97 31.65
N ALA A 513 33.57 6.78 31.97
CA ALA A 513 32.58 7.24 31.00
C ALA A 513 33.21 8.07 29.87
N GLU A 514 34.13 8.99 30.20
CA GLU A 514 34.91 9.77 29.24
C GLU A 514 35.79 8.86 28.36
N ALA A 515 36.46 7.86 28.94
CA ALA A 515 37.31 6.92 28.21
C ALA A 515 36.54 6.07 27.20
N VAL A 516 35.39 5.49 27.60
CA VAL A 516 34.51 4.72 26.70
C VAL A 516 33.92 5.62 25.61
N MET A 517 33.40 6.80 25.98
CA MET A 517 32.85 7.78 25.04
C MET A 517 33.89 8.19 23.99
N ALA A 518 35.09 8.57 24.42
CA ALA A 518 36.16 9.02 23.54
C ALA A 518 36.83 7.86 22.75
N TYR A 519 36.80 6.62 23.24
CA TYR A 519 37.16 5.44 22.44
C TYR A 519 36.22 5.28 21.24
N LEU A 520 34.92 5.38 21.47
CA LEU A 520 33.90 5.29 20.41
C LEU A 520 33.99 6.47 19.44
N GLN A 521 34.04 7.71 19.93
CA GLN A 521 34.11 8.92 19.10
C GLN A 521 35.36 8.97 18.19
N ARG A 522 36.48 8.31 18.56
CA ARG A 522 37.72 8.29 17.77
C ARG A 522 37.90 7.06 16.88
N GLY A 523 37.28 5.93 17.23
CA GLY A 523 37.52 4.64 16.56
C GLY A 523 36.50 4.23 15.48
N TYR A 524 35.38 4.94 15.37
CA TYR A 524 34.16 4.48 14.70
C TYR A 524 33.53 5.56 13.82
N THR A 525 32.90 5.16 12.70
CA THR A 525 32.35 6.10 11.70
C THR A 525 30.83 6.28 11.84
N TYR A 526 30.34 7.52 11.77
CA TYR A 526 28.89 7.77 11.73
C TYR A 526 28.31 7.52 10.33
N THR A 527 27.28 6.68 10.23
CA THR A 527 26.53 6.44 8.98
C THR A 527 25.10 5.95 9.25
N LEU A 528 24.16 6.33 8.37
CA LEU A 528 22.81 5.77 8.34
C LEU A 528 22.70 4.53 7.42
N ASP A 529 23.74 4.25 6.62
CA ASP A 529 23.83 3.07 5.76
C ASP A 529 24.46 1.91 6.57
N THR A 530 23.59 1.15 7.21
CA THR A 530 23.91 0.06 8.16
C THR A 530 23.20 -1.24 7.78
N ARG A 531 23.51 -2.32 8.50
CA ARG A 531 22.77 -3.58 8.41
C ARG A 531 22.46 -4.11 9.81
N ILE A 532 21.32 -4.78 9.94
CA ILE A 532 21.00 -5.62 11.10
C ILE A 532 22.15 -6.65 11.28
N PRO A 533 22.60 -6.98 12.51
CA PRO A 533 23.60 -8.02 12.73
C PRO A 533 23.07 -9.39 12.30
N PRO A 534 23.94 -10.33 11.86
CA PRO A 534 23.51 -11.69 11.51
C PRO A 534 22.75 -12.40 12.64
N ASP A 535 21.94 -13.39 12.29
CA ASP A 535 21.19 -14.19 13.26
C ASP A 535 22.14 -14.82 14.30
N GLY A 536 21.84 -14.62 15.58
CA GLY A 536 22.68 -15.06 16.70
C GLY A 536 23.90 -14.18 17.01
N ALA A 537 24.15 -13.10 16.27
CA ALA A 537 25.17 -12.10 16.62
C ALA A 537 24.59 -11.01 17.53
N ASP A 538 25.37 -10.65 18.57
CA ASP A 538 25.09 -9.52 19.45
C ASP A 538 25.33 -8.18 18.72
N PHE A 539 24.44 -7.21 18.94
CA PHE A 539 24.42 -5.92 18.25
C PHE A 539 25.58 -5.00 18.64
N ALA A 540 25.92 -4.93 19.93
CA ALA A 540 27.08 -4.17 20.40
C ALA A 540 28.38 -4.82 19.91
N ASP A 541 28.48 -6.15 19.95
CA ASP A 541 29.63 -6.92 19.52
C ASP A 541 29.93 -6.80 18.01
N ASP A 542 28.88 -6.89 17.16
CA ASP A 542 29.00 -6.69 15.72
C ASP A 542 29.42 -5.25 15.36
N PHE A 543 28.87 -4.24 16.04
CA PHE A 543 29.32 -2.86 15.87
C PHE A 543 30.77 -2.65 16.34
N LEU A 544 31.11 -3.09 17.55
CA LEU A 544 32.42 -2.88 18.17
C LEU A 544 33.56 -3.55 17.39
N PHE A 545 33.33 -4.72 16.82
CA PHE A 545 34.40 -5.55 16.27
C PHE A 545 34.28 -5.90 14.77
N VAL A 546 33.10 -5.75 14.14
CA VAL A 546 32.87 -6.17 12.75
C VAL A 546 32.59 -4.99 11.82
N THR A 547 31.54 -4.20 12.06
CA THR A 547 31.17 -3.10 11.15
C THR A 547 31.96 -1.82 11.41
N LYS A 548 32.17 -1.48 12.68
CA LYS A 548 32.81 -0.23 13.15
C LYS A 548 32.20 1.07 12.58
N GLN A 549 30.98 0.99 12.06
CA GLN A 549 30.22 2.10 11.52
C GLN A 549 28.74 1.95 11.86
N GLY A 550 28.07 3.05 12.17
CA GLY A 550 26.66 3.05 12.58
C GLY A 550 26.12 4.45 12.88
N TYR A 551 24.86 4.54 13.30
CA TYR A 551 24.23 5.78 13.76
C TYR A 551 24.06 5.78 15.29
N CYS A 552 23.50 6.84 15.86
CA CYS A 552 23.43 7.11 17.32
C CYS A 552 23.04 5.89 18.18
N VAL A 553 22.06 5.07 17.75
CA VAL A 553 21.65 3.84 18.44
C VAL A 553 22.79 2.84 18.63
N HIS A 554 23.69 2.70 17.65
CA HIS A 554 24.87 1.83 17.73
C HIS A 554 25.86 2.35 18.78
N PHE A 555 26.16 3.66 18.73
CA PHE A 555 27.07 4.32 19.66
C PHE A 555 26.54 4.30 21.10
N ALA A 556 25.27 4.65 21.31
CA ALA A 556 24.61 4.64 22.62
C ALA A 556 24.53 3.23 23.21
N THR A 557 24.16 2.23 22.41
CA THR A 557 24.14 0.83 22.87
C THR A 557 25.55 0.35 23.25
N ALA A 558 26.54 0.59 22.40
CA ALA A 558 27.92 0.17 22.65
C ALA A 558 28.50 0.81 23.92
N MET A 559 28.29 2.11 24.15
CA MET A 559 28.71 2.78 25.38
C MET A 559 27.97 2.22 26.61
N THR A 560 26.65 2.04 26.53
CA THR A 560 25.87 1.49 27.66
C THR A 560 26.32 0.07 28.02
N VAL A 561 26.49 -0.80 27.02
CA VAL A 561 26.94 -2.19 27.22
C VAL A 561 28.37 -2.26 27.77
N LEU A 562 29.29 -1.42 27.28
CA LEU A 562 30.66 -1.36 27.80
C LEU A 562 30.70 -0.84 29.25
N LEU A 563 29.89 0.15 29.61
CA LEU A 563 29.83 0.66 30.99
C LEU A 563 29.23 -0.36 31.95
N ARG A 564 28.11 -1.00 31.59
CA ARG A 564 27.51 -2.08 32.39
C ARG A 564 28.46 -3.25 32.57
N ALA A 565 29.18 -3.64 31.52
CA ALA A 565 30.17 -4.72 31.58
C ALA A 565 31.41 -4.36 32.42
N GLY A 566 31.67 -3.06 32.64
CA GLY A 566 32.65 -2.54 33.60
C GLY A 566 32.08 -2.21 34.98
N GLY A 567 30.84 -2.61 35.30
CA GLY A 567 30.23 -2.39 36.62
C GLY A 567 29.72 -0.97 36.88
N ILE A 568 29.52 -0.15 35.85
CA ILE A 568 28.96 1.21 35.97
C ILE A 568 27.49 1.20 35.51
N PRO A 569 26.52 1.55 36.39
CA PRO A 569 25.11 1.59 36.00
C PRO A 569 24.86 2.67 34.94
N ALA A 570 24.27 2.24 33.82
CA ALA A 570 24.02 3.09 32.66
C ALA A 570 22.71 2.65 31.98
N ARG A 571 22.00 3.60 31.36
CA ARG A 571 20.76 3.33 30.61
C ARG A 571 20.80 3.95 29.23
N TYR A 572 20.25 3.23 28.26
CA TYR A 572 20.02 3.74 26.90
C TYR A 572 18.86 4.74 26.94
N VAL A 573 19.00 5.87 26.26
CA VAL A 573 17.97 6.93 26.23
C VAL A 573 17.75 7.37 24.80
N GLN A 574 16.49 7.62 24.45
CA GLN A 574 16.10 8.11 23.12
C GLN A 574 15.21 9.36 23.21
N GLY A 575 15.16 10.12 22.14
CA GLY A 575 14.51 11.42 22.11
C GLY A 575 14.88 12.20 20.87
N TYR A 576 15.08 13.50 21.03
CA TYR A 576 15.61 14.37 19.98
C TYR A 576 16.85 15.13 20.44
N ALA A 577 17.78 15.34 19.50
CA ALA A 577 18.85 16.32 19.59
C ALA A 577 18.29 17.75 19.75
N PRO A 578 19.10 18.75 20.16
CA PRO A 578 18.59 20.08 20.54
C PRO A 578 17.89 20.94 19.47
N GLY A 579 17.66 20.41 18.26
CA GLY A 579 17.01 21.11 17.16
C GLY A 579 17.84 22.26 16.58
N THR A 580 17.29 22.90 15.57
CA THR A 580 17.89 24.08 14.92
C THR A 580 17.26 25.37 15.49
N PRO A 581 18.05 26.35 15.97
CA PRO A 581 17.52 27.65 16.40
C PRO A 581 16.76 28.36 15.29
N VAL A 582 15.59 28.91 15.63
CA VAL A 582 14.77 29.74 14.73
C VAL A 582 15.37 31.15 14.71
N PRO A 583 15.83 31.67 13.55
CA PRO A 583 16.37 33.03 13.46
C PRO A 583 15.39 34.10 13.96
N ASP A 584 15.92 35.15 14.55
CA ASP A 584 15.19 36.36 15.00
C ASP A 584 14.01 36.11 15.94
N SER A 585 13.98 34.95 16.61
CA SER A 585 12.94 34.58 17.58
C SER A 585 13.23 35.14 18.98
N MET A 586 12.27 35.89 19.52
CA MET A 586 12.29 36.41 20.90
C MET A 586 10.95 36.10 21.59
N PRO A 587 10.91 35.28 22.67
CA PRO A 587 12.03 34.50 23.23
C PRO A 587 12.58 33.47 22.25
N GLN A 588 13.78 32.96 22.52
CA GLN A 588 14.46 32.00 21.65
C GLN A 588 13.63 30.73 21.44
N ARG A 589 13.46 30.35 20.16
CA ARG A 589 12.80 29.12 19.75
C ARG A 589 13.79 28.20 19.02
N VAL A 590 13.60 26.89 19.17
CA VAL A 590 14.26 25.86 18.36
C VAL A 590 13.21 25.02 17.63
N ALA A 591 13.47 24.65 16.38
CA ALA A 591 12.66 23.73 15.60
C ALA A 591 13.29 22.33 15.63
N VAL A 592 12.47 21.31 15.86
CA VAL A 592 12.87 19.90 15.96
C VAL A 592 12.15 19.09 14.88
N THR A 593 12.90 18.24 14.19
CA THR A 593 12.45 17.44 13.04
C THR A 593 12.64 15.94 13.26
N GLU A 594 12.06 15.12 12.39
CA GLU A 594 12.37 13.68 12.27
C GLU A 594 13.87 13.40 12.02
N GLY A 595 14.63 14.38 11.50
CA GLY A 595 16.08 14.30 11.32
C GLY A 595 16.88 14.52 12.60
N ASP A 596 16.28 15.14 13.62
CA ASP A 596 16.88 15.37 14.94
C ASP A 596 16.68 14.19 15.90
N ALA A 597 15.97 13.12 15.50
CA ALA A 597 15.73 11.96 16.35
C ALA A 597 17.05 11.27 16.73
N HIS A 598 17.30 11.10 18.03
CA HIS A 598 18.63 10.79 18.57
C HIS A 598 18.59 9.84 19.77
N ALA A 599 19.71 9.16 20.01
CA ALA A 599 19.92 8.27 21.15
C ALA A 599 21.26 8.53 21.82
N TRP A 600 21.28 8.49 23.15
CA TRP A 600 22.44 8.75 24.01
C TRP A 600 22.44 7.80 25.22
N VAL A 601 23.41 7.99 26.13
CA VAL A 601 23.52 7.21 27.37
C VAL A 601 23.31 8.13 28.56
N GLU A 602 22.57 7.68 29.57
CA GLU A 602 22.62 8.27 30.90
C GLU A 602 23.37 7.34 31.85
N VAL A 603 24.33 7.90 32.58
CA VAL A 603 25.20 7.19 33.53
C VAL A 603 24.82 7.62 34.94
N TYR A 604 24.69 6.68 35.88
CA TYR A 604 24.35 7.00 37.26
C TYR A 604 25.60 7.40 38.05
N PHE A 605 25.52 8.48 38.83
CA PHE A 605 26.53 8.92 39.78
C PHE A 605 25.91 9.02 41.19
N PRO A 606 26.46 8.31 42.20
CA PRO A 606 26.00 8.43 43.58
C PRO A 606 25.95 9.89 44.03
N GLY A 607 24.77 10.34 44.46
CA GLY A 607 24.52 11.72 44.91
C GLY A 607 24.22 12.76 43.83
N ALA A 608 24.48 12.50 42.54
CA ALA A 608 24.05 13.37 41.44
C ALA A 608 22.94 12.76 40.55
N GLY A 609 22.74 11.45 40.61
CA GLY A 609 21.72 10.75 39.82
C GLY A 609 22.17 10.52 38.37
N TRP A 610 21.24 10.66 37.42
CA TRP A 610 21.46 10.36 36.01
C TRP A 610 22.09 11.53 35.26
N VAL A 611 23.25 11.30 34.65
CA VAL A 611 24.02 12.30 33.89
C VAL A 611 24.15 11.85 32.43
N PRO A 612 23.78 12.68 31.44
CA PRO A 612 23.81 12.29 30.02
C PRO A 612 25.21 12.40 29.39
N PHE A 613 25.58 11.41 28.57
CA PHE A 613 26.79 11.33 27.75
C PHE A 613 26.42 10.94 26.32
N ASP A 614 27.04 11.59 25.32
CA ASP A 614 26.79 11.30 23.90
C ASP A 614 28.04 10.68 23.22
N PRO A 615 28.09 9.34 23.03
CA PRO A 615 29.19 8.66 22.33
C PRO A 615 29.23 8.90 20.83
N THR A 616 28.26 9.63 20.26
CA THR A 616 28.21 9.92 18.82
C THR A 616 29.36 10.85 18.40
N PRO A 617 30.14 10.54 17.35
CA PRO A 617 31.14 11.44 16.79
C PRO A 617 30.51 12.78 16.38
N ALA A 618 31.25 13.88 16.54
CA ALA A 618 30.68 15.23 16.52
C ALA A 618 30.16 15.69 15.14
N GLY A 619 28.91 15.35 14.84
CA GLY A 619 28.06 16.09 13.91
C GLY A 619 27.52 17.39 14.54
N PRO A 620 26.72 18.20 13.79
CA PRO A 620 26.24 19.52 14.24
C PRO A 620 25.41 19.53 15.54
N ALA A 621 24.89 18.38 15.97
CA ALA A 621 24.15 18.23 17.23
C ALA A 621 25.06 18.25 18.47
N ALA A 622 26.17 17.50 18.48
CA ALA A 622 27.01 17.34 19.68
C ALA A 622 27.75 18.65 20.05
N ALA A 623 28.16 19.43 19.04
CA ALA A 623 28.77 20.75 19.24
C ALA A 623 27.83 21.79 19.89
N ALA A 624 26.52 21.48 20.03
CA ALA A 624 25.55 22.37 20.65
C ALA A 624 25.73 22.53 22.16
N LEU A 625 26.08 21.45 22.88
CA LEU A 625 26.08 21.44 24.35
C LEU A 625 27.39 21.92 24.98
N ALA A 626 28.51 21.83 24.26
CA ALA A 626 29.83 22.20 24.76
C ALA A 626 30.06 23.72 24.93
N ALA A 627 29.04 24.55 24.68
CA ALA A 627 29.16 26.00 24.54
C ALA A 627 28.15 26.83 25.36
N ALA A 628 27.39 26.21 26.29
CA ALA A 628 26.44 26.92 27.14
C ALA A 628 27.14 27.46 28.43
N PRO A 629 27.10 28.78 28.71
CA PRO A 629 27.76 29.36 29.88
C PRO A 629 26.90 29.29 31.16
N ASP A 630 27.55 29.50 32.31
CA ASP A 630 26.89 29.60 33.61
C ASP A 630 26.36 30.99 33.93
N SER A 631 25.13 31.04 34.45
CA SER A 631 24.53 32.20 35.13
C SER A 631 23.36 31.71 35.99
N ALA A 632 23.30 32.11 37.26
CA ALA A 632 22.28 31.66 38.21
C ALA A 632 21.97 32.74 39.25
N ALA A 633 20.68 32.92 39.58
CA ALA A 633 20.17 33.40 40.87
C ALA A 633 18.63 33.51 40.90
N GLY A 634 18.00 33.07 42.00
CA GLY A 634 16.73 33.65 42.49
C GLY A 634 15.51 32.72 42.65
N LEU A 635 15.03 32.58 43.90
CA LEU A 635 13.62 32.33 44.31
C LEU A 635 12.96 31.04 43.75
N ALA A 636 12.78 29.91 44.46
CA ALA A 636 12.53 29.58 45.88
C ALA A 636 11.12 29.91 46.44
N ALA A 637 10.22 28.89 46.47
CA ALA A 637 9.28 28.56 47.56
C ALA A 637 8.47 27.27 47.25
N GLU A 638 8.18 26.46 48.27
CA GLU A 638 7.26 25.28 48.28
C GLU A 638 6.19 25.52 49.38
N PRO A 639 5.04 24.79 49.45
CA PRO A 639 5.05 23.46 50.09
C PRO A 639 4.01 22.41 49.59
N GLU A 640 4.32 21.14 49.88
CA GLU A 640 3.42 19.95 49.90
C GLU A 640 2.61 19.87 51.24
N PRO A 641 1.89 18.78 51.69
CA PRO A 641 1.88 17.34 51.32
C PRO A 641 0.42 16.75 51.21
N SER A 642 -0.01 15.48 51.50
CA SER A 642 0.55 14.23 52.10
C SER A 642 -0.35 12.98 51.91
N ALA A 643 0.24 11.77 51.98
CA ALA A 643 -0.25 10.49 52.59
C ALA A 643 -1.57 9.82 52.09
N HIS A 644 -1.63 8.56 51.56
CA HIS A 644 -1.31 7.20 52.11
C HIS A 644 -2.48 6.52 52.89
N PRO A 645 -2.53 5.17 53.14
CA PRO A 645 -2.03 3.96 52.42
C PRO A 645 -3.01 2.72 52.40
N GLY A 646 -2.58 1.54 51.90
CA GLY A 646 -3.19 0.19 52.09
C GLY A 646 -3.25 -0.67 50.79
N ALA A 647 -2.71 -1.90 50.65
CA ALA A 647 -2.88 -3.20 51.37
C ALA A 647 -4.18 -3.95 50.94
N ASP A 648 -4.24 -5.25 50.59
CA ASP A 648 -3.28 -6.39 50.61
C ASP A 648 -3.57 -7.46 49.49
N ALA A 649 -2.83 -8.58 49.47
CA ALA A 649 -2.86 -9.72 48.51
C ALA A 649 -3.94 -10.83 48.88
N PRO A 650 -4.05 -12.08 48.29
CA PRO A 650 -3.18 -12.79 47.32
C PRO A 650 -3.85 -13.70 46.23
N LEU A 651 -2.98 -14.45 45.52
CA LEU A 651 -3.12 -15.58 44.55
C LEU A 651 -4.05 -16.76 44.99
N PRO A 652 -4.50 -17.74 44.12
CA PRO A 652 -3.63 -18.51 43.18
C PRO A 652 -4.21 -19.29 41.93
N ALA A 653 -3.26 -19.92 41.21
CA ALA A 653 -3.33 -21.22 40.49
C ALA A 653 -3.63 -21.32 38.96
N LEU A 654 -2.98 -22.31 38.34
CA LEU A 654 -2.95 -22.74 36.91
C LEU A 654 -3.81 -24.04 36.74
N PRO A 655 -3.81 -24.85 35.64
CA PRO A 655 -3.07 -24.78 34.35
C PRO A 655 -3.84 -25.23 33.05
N GLN A 656 -3.13 -25.20 31.89
CA GLN A 656 -3.02 -26.25 30.84
C GLN A 656 -3.27 -25.89 29.33
N ALA A 657 -2.24 -26.19 28.53
CA ALA A 657 -2.23 -26.86 27.20
C ALA A 657 -2.83 -26.24 25.92
N GLY A 658 -2.10 -26.36 24.78
CA GLY A 658 -2.77 -26.53 23.46
C GLY A 658 -2.08 -26.17 22.12
N GLY A 659 -0.88 -26.67 21.77
CA GLY A 659 -0.38 -26.62 20.36
C GLY A 659 0.22 -25.28 19.91
N PRO A 660 0.67 -25.12 18.62
CA PRO A 660 0.19 -25.82 17.42
C PRO A 660 1.28 -26.43 16.48
N PRO A 661 0.88 -27.26 15.50
CA PRO A 661 1.61 -27.49 14.25
C PRO A 661 1.07 -26.63 13.08
N ALA A 662 1.96 -26.23 12.16
CA ALA A 662 1.63 -25.66 10.85
C ALA A 662 1.21 -26.77 9.84
N PRO A 663 0.82 -26.51 8.56
CA PRO A 663 0.84 -25.23 7.82
C PRO A 663 -0.35 -24.92 6.87
N PRO A 664 -0.39 -23.71 6.28
CA PRO A 664 -0.96 -23.51 4.93
C PRO A 664 -0.02 -22.82 3.91
N ALA A 665 1.29 -22.72 4.19
CA ALA A 665 2.26 -21.95 3.39
C ALA A 665 2.37 -22.35 1.89
N LEU A 666 2.08 -23.61 1.54
CA LEU A 666 2.27 -24.14 0.17
C LEU A 666 1.24 -23.61 -0.85
N ALA A 667 0.03 -23.22 -0.42
CA ALA A 667 -1.01 -22.75 -1.34
C ALA A 667 -0.74 -21.36 -1.92
N ALA A 668 -0.21 -20.44 -1.09
CA ALA A 668 0.07 -19.06 -1.50
C ALA A 668 1.18 -18.97 -2.56
N LEU A 669 2.24 -19.77 -2.41
CA LEU A 669 3.38 -19.81 -3.33
C LEU A 669 2.97 -20.19 -4.76
N GLY A 670 2.06 -21.17 -4.92
CA GLY A 670 1.58 -21.59 -6.24
C GLY A 670 0.82 -20.49 -7.00
N LEU A 671 -0.02 -19.73 -6.31
CA LEU A 671 -0.82 -18.65 -6.92
C LEU A 671 0.03 -17.42 -7.27
N ALA A 672 1.00 -17.05 -6.41
CA ALA A 672 1.94 -15.96 -6.68
C ALA A 672 2.81 -16.26 -7.92
N ALA A 673 3.31 -17.50 -8.04
CA ALA A 673 4.05 -17.95 -9.23
C ALA A 673 3.18 -17.89 -10.49
N ALA A 674 1.95 -18.43 -10.44
CA ALA A 674 1.03 -18.42 -11.59
C ALA A 674 0.72 -17.00 -12.10
N TRP A 675 0.60 -16.01 -11.21
CA TRP A 675 0.37 -14.61 -11.60
C TRP A 675 1.59 -13.99 -12.29
N ARG A 676 2.79 -14.11 -11.70
CA ARG A 676 4.05 -13.60 -12.28
C ARG A 676 4.28 -14.14 -13.71
N TRP A 677 3.98 -15.42 -13.92
CA TRP A 677 4.33 -16.14 -15.16
C TRP A 677 3.26 -16.04 -16.28
N ARG A 678 2.08 -15.43 -15.99
CA ARG A 678 0.95 -15.29 -16.92
C ARG A 678 1.27 -14.64 -18.26
N ARG A 679 2.31 -13.79 -18.33
CA ARG A 679 2.77 -13.15 -19.58
C ARG A 679 3.75 -14.00 -20.40
N ALA A 680 4.57 -14.84 -19.76
CA ALA A 680 5.47 -15.78 -20.45
C ALA A 680 4.68 -16.97 -21.04
N LEU A 681 3.70 -17.48 -20.30
CA LEU A 681 2.78 -18.54 -20.75
C LEU A 681 2.04 -18.21 -22.05
N ALA A 682 1.83 -16.93 -22.36
CA ALA A 682 1.20 -16.48 -23.61
C ALA A 682 2.06 -16.73 -24.87
N LEU A 683 3.36 -17.03 -24.74
CA LEU A 683 4.26 -17.35 -25.87
C LEU A 683 4.42 -18.85 -26.13
N LEU A 684 4.12 -19.72 -25.16
CA LEU A 684 4.23 -21.18 -25.29
C LEU A 684 3.46 -21.76 -26.50
N PRO A 685 2.24 -21.30 -26.85
CA PRO A 685 1.54 -21.75 -28.06
C PRO A 685 2.24 -21.43 -29.39
N ALA A 686 3.20 -20.49 -29.39
CA ALA A 686 4.03 -20.15 -30.55
C ALA A 686 5.31 -21.00 -30.65
N LEU A 687 5.71 -21.70 -29.59
CA LEU A 687 6.80 -22.69 -29.61
C LEU A 687 6.29 -24.10 -29.96
N LEU A 688 5.04 -24.42 -29.62
CA LEU A 688 4.39 -25.70 -29.93
C LEU A 688 3.90 -25.83 -31.38
N ARG A 689 3.93 -24.74 -32.16
CA ARG A 689 3.61 -24.74 -33.60
C ARG A 689 4.90 -24.55 -34.39
N GLY A 690 5.48 -25.66 -34.86
CA GLY A 690 6.76 -25.70 -35.58
C GLY A 690 6.71 -25.09 -36.98
N GLY A 691 6.57 -23.77 -37.07
CA GLY A 691 6.60 -23.00 -38.30
C GLY A 691 7.09 -21.57 -38.05
N SER A 692 7.70 -20.95 -39.07
CA SER A 692 8.53 -19.76 -38.85
C SER A 692 7.77 -18.57 -38.24
N ALA A 693 8.42 -17.88 -37.31
CA ALA A 693 7.87 -16.74 -36.62
C ALA A 693 8.18 -15.45 -37.39
N GLY A 694 7.25 -15.01 -38.25
CA GLY A 694 7.39 -13.75 -38.99
C GLY A 694 7.64 -12.54 -38.08
N ARG A 695 8.35 -11.54 -38.62
CA ARG A 695 8.95 -10.36 -37.93
C ARG A 695 8.15 -9.80 -36.74
N GLY A 696 6.84 -9.59 -36.91
CA GLY A 696 5.97 -9.06 -35.85
C GLY A 696 5.81 -9.96 -34.60
N ARG A 697 5.98 -11.29 -34.72
CA ARG A 697 6.05 -12.21 -33.57
C ARG A 697 7.39 -12.10 -32.84
N GLN A 698 8.49 -12.03 -33.59
CA GLN A 698 9.83 -11.87 -33.03
C GLN A 698 9.99 -10.55 -32.27
N LEU A 699 9.51 -9.43 -32.84
CA LEU A 699 9.56 -8.12 -32.18
C LEU A 699 8.74 -8.07 -30.87
N ARG A 700 7.62 -8.80 -30.78
CA ARG A 700 6.85 -8.93 -29.52
C ARG A 700 7.58 -9.76 -28.46
N ALA A 701 8.26 -10.84 -28.85
CA ALA A 701 9.12 -11.59 -27.94
C ALA A 701 10.31 -10.74 -27.46
N ALA A 702 10.90 -9.95 -28.36
CA ALA A 702 12.00 -9.05 -28.03
C ALA A 702 11.59 -7.92 -27.07
N ALA A 703 10.39 -7.34 -27.22
CA ALA A 703 9.88 -6.32 -26.29
C ALA A 703 9.76 -6.86 -24.85
N LEU A 704 9.42 -8.14 -24.68
CA LEU A 704 9.35 -8.78 -23.36
C LEU A 704 10.75 -9.05 -22.78
N ALA A 705 11.71 -9.47 -23.59
CA ALA A 705 13.11 -9.63 -23.18
C ALA A 705 13.75 -8.30 -22.79
N TRP A 706 13.51 -7.24 -23.56
CA TRP A 706 13.91 -5.87 -23.21
C TRP A 706 13.29 -5.41 -21.90
N HIS A 707 11.99 -5.60 -21.69
CA HIS A 707 11.31 -5.20 -20.46
C HIS A 707 11.88 -5.91 -19.22
N GLY A 708 12.20 -7.20 -19.32
CA GLY A 708 12.87 -7.96 -18.25
C GLY A 708 14.26 -7.43 -17.94
N LEU A 709 15.07 -7.15 -18.97
CA LEU A 709 16.39 -6.53 -18.81
C LEU A 709 16.30 -5.16 -18.12
N THR A 710 15.38 -4.29 -18.57
CA THR A 710 15.24 -2.95 -17.97
C THR A 710 14.65 -2.97 -16.56
N ALA A 711 13.82 -3.97 -16.22
CA ALA A 711 13.28 -4.12 -14.87
C ALA A 711 14.33 -4.60 -13.85
N ARG A 712 15.39 -5.31 -14.30
CA ARG A 712 16.47 -5.80 -13.43
C ARG A 712 17.71 -4.89 -13.40
N PHE A 713 18.04 -4.24 -14.53
CA PHE A 713 19.30 -3.48 -14.69
C PHE A 713 19.09 -2.00 -15.05
N GLY A 714 17.86 -1.49 -15.00
CA GLY A 714 17.52 -0.12 -15.37
C GLY A 714 17.44 0.12 -16.89
N ALA A 715 16.99 1.32 -17.28
CA ALA A 715 16.95 1.71 -18.69
C ALA A 715 18.38 1.95 -19.25
N PRO A 716 18.64 1.71 -20.55
CA PRO A 716 19.92 2.08 -21.16
C PRO A 716 20.16 3.59 -21.04
N PRO A 717 21.36 4.04 -20.60
CA PRO A 717 21.67 5.46 -20.49
C PRO A 717 21.63 6.18 -21.85
N PRO A 718 21.32 7.49 -21.88
CA PRO A 718 21.26 8.25 -23.13
C PRO A 718 22.61 8.22 -23.86
N GLY A 719 22.58 7.93 -25.16
CA GLY A 719 23.77 7.79 -26.02
C GLY A 719 24.39 6.39 -26.07
N VAL A 720 24.03 5.47 -25.17
CA VAL A 720 24.60 4.10 -25.15
C VAL A 720 23.88 3.19 -26.15
N THR A 721 24.61 2.47 -26.99
CA THR A 721 23.99 1.52 -27.93
C THR A 721 23.48 0.26 -27.21
N ALA A 722 22.50 -0.43 -27.80
CA ALA A 722 21.98 -1.69 -27.28
C ALA A 722 23.09 -2.75 -27.02
N ARG A 723 24.16 -2.72 -27.81
CA ARG A 723 25.31 -3.64 -27.73
C ARG A 723 26.29 -3.28 -26.60
N GLU A 724 26.45 -2.00 -26.30
CA GLU A 724 27.22 -1.52 -25.15
C GLU A 724 26.44 -1.75 -23.86
N TYR A 725 25.14 -1.45 -23.85
CA TYR A 725 24.26 -1.77 -22.71
C TYR A 725 24.29 -3.26 -22.36
N ALA A 726 24.23 -4.15 -23.36
CA ALA A 726 24.34 -5.60 -23.13
C ALA A 726 25.74 -6.08 -22.69
N ARG A 727 26.77 -5.23 -22.78
CA ARG A 727 28.12 -5.48 -22.22
C ARG A 727 28.27 -4.89 -20.82
N SER A 728 27.61 -3.76 -20.51
CA SER A 728 27.65 -3.09 -19.21
C SER A 728 26.70 -3.69 -18.17
N LEU A 729 26.04 -4.81 -18.46
CA LEU A 729 25.20 -5.52 -17.49
C LEU A 729 26.06 -6.10 -16.36
N ALA A 730 25.98 -5.48 -15.18
CA ALA A 730 26.58 -5.99 -13.95
C ALA A 730 25.85 -7.27 -13.48
N THR A 731 26.29 -8.41 -14.01
CA THR A 731 25.81 -9.74 -13.63
C THR A 731 26.91 -10.77 -13.83
N ASP A 732 27.11 -11.66 -12.85
CA ASP A 732 28.13 -12.71 -12.89
C ASP A 732 27.70 -13.95 -13.67
N ASP A 733 26.40 -14.07 -14.01
CA ASP A 733 25.88 -15.15 -14.84
C ASP A 733 26.34 -14.98 -16.30
N ALA A 734 27.42 -15.68 -16.65
CA ALA A 734 27.99 -15.68 -17.99
C ALA A 734 27.04 -16.23 -19.06
N ALA A 735 26.10 -17.12 -18.70
CA ALA A 735 25.11 -17.67 -19.64
C ALA A 735 24.01 -16.64 -19.94
N LEU A 736 23.54 -15.92 -18.93
CA LEU A 736 22.64 -14.75 -19.10
C LEU A 736 23.32 -13.65 -19.92
N ARG A 737 24.58 -13.30 -19.62
CA ARG A 737 25.36 -12.29 -20.35
C ARG A 737 25.55 -12.69 -21.83
N GLY A 738 25.84 -13.97 -22.08
CA GLY A 738 25.92 -14.54 -23.43
C GLY A 738 24.56 -14.54 -24.17
N ALA A 739 23.47 -14.87 -23.47
CA ALA A 739 22.11 -14.83 -24.02
C ALA A 739 21.69 -13.40 -24.39
N ALA A 740 21.96 -12.41 -23.52
CA ALA A 740 21.67 -11.00 -23.77
C ALA A 740 22.44 -10.46 -24.99
N MET A 741 23.75 -10.74 -25.10
CA MET A 741 24.53 -10.39 -26.29
C MET A 741 24.05 -11.10 -27.56
N GLY A 742 23.64 -12.37 -27.47
CA GLY A 742 23.09 -13.12 -28.60
C GLY A 742 21.71 -12.63 -29.04
N PHE A 743 20.89 -12.18 -28.07
CA PHE A 743 19.61 -11.53 -28.29
C PHE A 743 19.77 -10.18 -29.00
N VAL A 744 20.62 -9.28 -28.49
CA VAL A 744 20.79 -7.93 -29.07
C VAL A 744 21.23 -7.99 -30.53
N ARG A 745 22.23 -8.82 -30.90
CA ARG A 745 22.68 -8.93 -32.31
C ARG A 745 21.56 -9.38 -33.26
N GLN A 746 20.68 -10.27 -32.81
CA GLN A 746 19.52 -10.74 -33.58
C GLN A 746 18.36 -9.73 -33.57
N TRP A 747 18.20 -8.96 -32.50
CA TRP A 747 17.23 -7.86 -32.44
C TRP A 747 17.66 -6.68 -33.33
N GLU A 748 18.93 -6.28 -33.32
CA GLU A 748 19.50 -5.24 -34.19
C GLU A 748 19.22 -5.55 -35.68
N THR A 749 19.46 -6.81 -36.11
CA THR A 749 19.17 -7.24 -37.49
C THR A 749 17.67 -7.27 -37.81
N LEU A 750 16.80 -7.59 -36.84
CA LEU A 750 15.34 -7.56 -37.01
C LEU A 750 14.74 -6.14 -36.97
N ALA A 751 15.38 -5.21 -36.25
CA ALA A 751 14.99 -3.81 -36.15
C ALA A 751 15.46 -3.03 -37.38
N TYR A 752 16.77 -3.02 -37.64
CA TYR A 752 17.41 -2.15 -38.63
C TYR A 752 17.60 -2.79 -40.02
N GLY A 753 17.53 -4.12 -40.16
CA GLY A 753 17.60 -4.83 -41.45
C GLY A 753 16.35 -4.68 -42.34
N GLY A 754 15.77 -3.48 -42.38
CA GLY A 754 14.48 -3.17 -43.03
C GLY A 754 14.58 -2.42 -44.36
N SER A 755 15.77 -2.04 -44.81
CA SER A 755 16.01 -1.36 -46.09
C SER A 755 17.47 -1.54 -46.52
N GLY A 756 17.72 -1.99 -47.76
CA GLY A 756 19.09 -2.22 -48.26
C GLY A 756 19.24 -3.36 -49.28
N GLY A 757 18.48 -3.30 -50.38
CA GLY A 757 18.79 -4.10 -51.58
C GLY A 757 19.73 -3.32 -52.49
N ALA A 758 20.85 -3.93 -52.89
CA ALA A 758 21.95 -3.36 -53.69
C ALA A 758 22.70 -2.18 -53.03
N GLY A 759 24.04 -2.11 -53.23
CA GLY A 759 24.78 -0.87 -52.97
C GLY A 759 26.16 -0.92 -52.29
N HIS A 760 26.78 -2.07 -52.00
CA HIS A 760 28.19 -2.13 -51.57
C HIS A 760 28.91 -3.41 -52.05
N PRO A 761 30.09 -3.31 -52.71
CA PRO A 761 30.93 -4.45 -53.02
C PRO A 761 31.75 -4.90 -51.79
N PRO A 762 32.19 -6.18 -51.73
CA PRO A 762 33.10 -6.63 -50.67
C PRO A 762 34.48 -5.97 -50.79
N PRO A 763 35.20 -5.75 -49.67
CA PRO A 763 36.54 -5.17 -49.69
C PRO A 763 37.53 -6.09 -50.42
N ARG A 764 38.34 -5.51 -51.32
CA ARG A 764 39.41 -6.23 -52.02
C ARG A 764 40.65 -6.34 -51.14
N GLY A 765 41.28 -7.51 -51.12
CA GLY A 765 42.63 -7.67 -50.59
C GLY A 765 43.70 -7.05 -51.52
N PRO A 766 44.93 -6.86 -51.04
CA PRO A 766 45.99 -6.11 -51.75
C PRO A 766 46.51 -6.76 -53.05
N SER A 767 46.02 -7.94 -53.43
CA SER A 767 46.37 -8.66 -54.66
C SER A 767 45.23 -8.76 -55.70
N GLY A 768 44.08 -8.09 -55.48
CA GLY A 768 43.08 -7.83 -56.52
C GLY A 768 42.14 -8.98 -56.95
N TRP A 769 42.43 -10.23 -56.60
CA TRP A 769 41.57 -11.38 -56.95
C TRP A 769 40.36 -11.55 -56.01
N PRO A 770 39.19 -11.99 -56.50
CA PRO A 770 38.04 -12.31 -55.66
C PRO A 770 38.27 -13.62 -54.89
N LEU A 771 38.05 -13.60 -53.58
CA LEU A 771 38.04 -14.81 -52.75
C LEU A 771 36.73 -15.56 -52.97
N SER A 772 36.80 -16.73 -53.61
CA SER A 772 35.67 -17.66 -53.73
C SER A 772 35.17 -18.10 -52.34
N PRO A 773 33.84 -18.07 -52.06
CA PRO A 773 33.32 -18.63 -50.83
C PRO A 773 33.54 -20.16 -50.81
N PRO A 774 33.87 -20.76 -49.64
CA PRO A 774 34.14 -22.18 -49.54
C PRO A 774 32.90 -23.02 -49.87
N GLN A 775 33.13 -24.22 -50.41
CA GLN A 775 32.08 -25.16 -50.81
C GLN A 775 31.22 -25.58 -49.60
N ARG A 776 29.91 -25.77 -49.85
CA ARG A 776 29.00 -26.36 -48.86
C ARG A 776 29.31 -27.85 -48.68
N THR A 777 29.94 -28.22 -47.57
CA THR A 777 29.96 -29.61 -47.11
C THR A 777 28.56 -30.02 -46.62
N THR A 778 28.02 -31.11 -47.16
CA THR A 778 26.67 -31.61 -46.85
C THR A 778 26.65 -32.41 -45.55
N GLY A 779 26.84 -31.73 -44.41
CA GLY A 779 26.64 -32.30 -43.08
C GLY A 779 25.17 -32.22 -42.65
N ALA A 780 24.49 -33.37 -42.55
CA ALA A 780 23.07 -33.44 -42.20
C ALA A 780 22.84 -33.26 -40.68
N VAL A 781 22.83 -32.02 -40.21
CA VAL A 781 22.33 -31.63 -38.87
C VAL A 781 21.13 -30.71 -39.06
N SER A 782 20.04 -30.98 -38.34
CA SER A 782 18.80 -30.19 -38.44
C SER A 782 19.03 -28.73 -38.03
N ALA A 783 19.07 -27.84 -39.02
CA ALA A 783 19.26 -26.41 -38.84
C ALA A 783 17.99 -25.80 -38.22
N ALA A 784 17.95 -25.74 -36.88
CA ALA A 784 16.83 -25.20 -36.13
C ALA A 784 16.48 -23.78 -36.59
N ASP A 785 15.19 -23.55 -36.89
CA ASP A 785 14.68 -22.29 -37.44
C ASP A 785 15.22 -21.07 -36.65
N PRO A 786 15.92 -20.13 -37.31
CA PRO A 786 16.56 -19.00 -36.62
C PRO A 786 15.53 -18.08 -35.93
N SER A 787 14.28 -18.05 -36.39
CA SER A 787 13.18 -17.34 -35.73
C SER A 787 12.74 -18.03 -34.43
N ALA A 788 12.71 -19.36 -34.40
CA ALA A 788 12.44 -20.14 -33.19
C ALA A 788 13.62 -20.06 -32.20
N ALA A 789 14.87 -20.08 -32.68
CA ALA A 789 16.06 -19.90 -31.86
C ALA A 789 16.09 -18.52 -31.17
N PHE A 790 15.71 -17.45 -31.89
CA PHE A 790 15.58 -16.10 -31.31
C PHE A 790 14.49 -16.03 -30.23
N ILE A 791 13.31 -16.64 -30.48
CA ILE A 791 12.22 -16.67 -29.49
C ILE A 791 12.61 -17.49 -28.25
N ARG A 792 13.34 -18.60 -28.40
CA ARG A 792 13.89 -19.37 -27.27
C ARG A 792 14.86 -18.53 -26.43
N ARG A 793 15.72 -17.71 -27.06
CA ARG A 793 16.61 -16.77 -26.34
C ARG A 793 15.83 -15.67 -25.60
N CYS A 794 14.82 -15.08 -26.25
CA CYS A 794 13.94 -14.09 -25.61
C CYS A 794 13.24 -14.69 -24.37
N LEU A 795 12.71 -15.92 -24.51
CA LEU A 795 12.07 -16.63 -23.41
C LEU A 795 13.08 -16.96 -22.29
N TYR A 796 14.27 -17.46 -22.62
CA TYR A 796 15.32 -17.74 -21.62
C TYR A 796 15.70 -16.50 -20.81
N ILE A 797 15.86 -15.34 -21.46
CA ILE A 797 16.14 -14.06 -20.77
C ILE A 797 14.98 -13.71 -19.82
N VAL A 798 13.73 -13.80 -20.27
CA VAL A 798 12.56 -13.53 -19.42
C VAL A 798 12.44 -14.52 -18.25
N LEU A 799 12.76 -15.81 -18.46
CA LEU A 799 12.70 -16.86 -17.45
C LEU A 799 13.86 -16.83 -16.44
N ARG A 800 15.01 -16.25 -16.81
CA ARG A 800 16.21 -16.13 -15.96
C ARG A 800 16.25 -14.82 -15.17
N LEU A 801 15.31 -13.90 -15.43
CA LEU A 801 15.16 -12.59 -14.78
C LEU A 801 13.85 -12.46 -13.98
N ALA A 802 13.04 -13.53 -13.89
CA ALA A 802 11.71 -13.56 -13.26
C ALA A 802 11.61 -14.56 -12.10
#